data_AF-A0A0D2X2U4-F1
#
_entry.id   AF-A0A0D2X2U4-F1
#
_cell.length_a   1.000
_cell.length_b   1.000
_cell.length_c   1.000
_cell.angle_alpha   90.00
_cell.angle_beta   90.00
_cell.angle_gamma   90.00
#
_symmetry.space_group_name_H-M   'P 1'
#
loop_
_entity.id
_entity.type
_entity.pdbx_description
1 polymer ?
#
loop_
_entity_poly.entity_id
_entity_poly.type
_entity_poly.pdbx_seq_one_letter_code
_entity_poly.pdbx_strand_id
1 'polypeptide(L)'
;MAERSPHHRRRRRGNEGPFKPAAATPDATAHHHHHQYHQYHHGRRCGWAARARPSMMQRVDSISAAMVLLLLLFAAAALPRPALAVTCGSTTLASSLDVARFVTACTAISGSLTISGSDIISLQTPGLQSLVNVTGGVTITSNTALGSLAGLEALTNIGGSLSITSNPALGNLAGLAGVRQIGGSFEVSLNSALTSFSGLSQLRTVAGSLTVSSNPKLRQLNSTRSLTLVNGDLTLLSNPLLASIEFPSLVSIGANASVIACNPTSLQGLCALKSVGSNLAVRYNPVLADIDGLSKLRTVGGGMTIEQNAVLANVDGLLGLSSRGVGGLVIIQDNAALCFTGVVNWTSVATTLPVIWRNRTPCPASRAAPLSVPGPTYSDVRATSVLVSWEPASNVNGIVTAYRLFVGSVASMDFFAFNSSVLPGTQSFCANSRVSYNLTNLSPYKTYSMYTIASNLAGSTSSAITTIRTAEAAPQNVSAPVLIPISSRQIDIQFKDPAVPNGVVSGFVIRRNGAEIFNSAPPVPTGSPPRYTFSDRMLEPYTSYTYVVYAKTSAGSTASPNATVRTLEDVPASINPPVLQPYNRTSLNITWSAPDLPNGLLVRYTLDLYVGSSGASATIYSGTRRWFIANGLSTEITYLARVTFWNSAGSVTSAPGAGSPAARSNDSVLLRPTTLWLLAPLLCFSVLLAGC
;
A
#
# COMPACT_ATOMS: atom_id res chain seq x y z
N MET A 1 25.56 46.52 21.21
CA MET A 1 25.65 47.12 22.56
C MET A 1 25.15 46.05 23.53
N ALA A 2 26.02 45.28 24.19
CA ALA A 2 26.66 45.57 25.49
C ALA A 2 25.57 45.76 26.58
N GLU A 3 25.52 45.08 27.74
CA GLU A 3 26.50 44.65 28.76
C GLU A 3 25.89 43.45 29.55
N ARG A 4 26.56 42.38 30.01
CA ARG A 4 27.58 42.16 31.08
C ARG A 4 27.19 42.52 32.53
N SER A 5 26.72 41.48 33.27
CA SER A 5 27.15 41.04 34.63
C SER A 5 26.88 41.97 35.86
N PRO A 6 27.13 41.61 37.15
CA PRO A 6 27.75 40.40 37.73
C PRO A 6 27.24 39.86 39.12
N HIS A 7 27.81 38.70 39.51
CA HIS A 7 28.28 38.26 40.85
C HIS A 7 27.34 37.99 42.05
N HIS A 8 27.41 36.76 42.59
CA HIS A 8 28.14 36.51 43.86
C HIS A 8 28.59 35.04 44.05
N ARG A 9 29.86 34.89 44.47
CA ARG A 9 30.57 33.66 44.88
C ARG A 9 30.55 33.53 46.42
N ARG A 10 30.56 32.30 46.95
CA ARG A 10 31.52 31.72 47.95
C ARG A 10 31.00 30.34 48.42
N ARG A 11 31.69 29.22 48.13
CA ARG A 11 32.86 28.54 48.77
C ARG A 11 32.48 27.57 49.91
N ARG A 12 32.67 26.25 49.67
CA ARG A 12 33.61 25.27 50.31
C ARG A 12 33.14 24.73 51.70
N ARG A 13 33.25 23.45 52.09
CA ARG A 13 34.23 22.36 51.86
C ARG A 13 33.77 21.03 52.52
N GLY A 14 34.33 19.89 52.05
CA GLY A 14 34.62 18.63 52.78
C GLY A 14 33.44 17.67 53.06
N ASN A 15 33.55 16.34 53.11
CA ASN A 15 34.70 15.43 53.03
C ASN A 15 34.21 13.99 52.72
N GLU A 16 35.17 13.11 52.47
CA GLU A 16 35.16 11.74 51.91
C GLU A 16 34.37 10.62 52.64
N GLY A 17 33.99 9.59 51.87
CA GLY A 17 34.27 8.18 52.23
C GLY A 17 33.09 7.27 52.63
N PRO A 18 33.16 5.94 52.37
CA PRO A 18 32.07 5.17 51.75
C PRO A 18 31.57 3.96 52.58
N PHE A 19 30.38 3.38 52.33
CA PHE A 19 30.09 1.95 52.62
C PHE A 19 28.82 1.43 51.92
N LYS A 20 28.88 0.16 51.47
CA LYS A 20 27.79 -0.67 50.90
C LYS A 20 26.56 -0.79 51.84
N PRO A 21 25.43 -1.34 51.34
CA PRO A 21 25.00 -2.62 51.92
C PRO A 21 24.37 -3.62 50.94
N ALA A 22 24.21 -4.86 51.43
CA ALA A 22 23.57 -6.00 50.80
C ALA A 22 22.27 -6.38 51.56
N ALA A 23 21.36 -7.02 50.81
CA ALA A 23 20.33 -8.02 51.18
C ALA A 23 19.27 -7.72 52.27
N ALA A 24 17.99 -7.94 51.92
CA ALA A 24 17.04 -8.78 52.68
C ALA A 24 15.70 -8.96 51.90
N THR A 25 15.05 -10.08 52.21
CA THR A 25 13.80 -10.72 51.75
C THR A 25 12.51 -9.87 51.91
N PRO A 26 11.32 -10.36 51.49
CA PRO A 26 10.46 -11.04 52.48
C PRO A 26 9.55 -12.17 51.98
N ASP A 27 8.89 -12.71 53.00
CA ASP A 27 8.09 -13.91 53.25
C ASP A 27 6.71 -14.07 52.58
N ALA A 28 6.22 -15.30 52.79
CA ALA A 28 4.98 -15.96 52.43
C ALA A 28 3.66 -15.40 53.05
N THR A 29 2.53 -15.90 52.52
CA THR A 29 1.33 -16.48 53.19
C THR A 29 0.18 -16.56 52.16
N ALA A 30 -0.80 -17.46 52.14
CA ALA A 30 -1.10 -18.76 52.77
C ALA A 30 -2.41 -19.29 52.13
N HIS A 31 -2.74 -20.55 52.47
CA HIS A 31 -4.02 -21.30 52.32
C HIS A 31 -4.25 -22.13 51.06
N HIS A 32 -4.89 -23.30 51.10
CA HIS A 32 -4.95 -24.47 52.01
C HIS A 32 -5.96 -25.44 51.34
N HIS A 33 -5.63 -26.74 51.29
CA HIS A 33 -6.51 -27.93 51.12
C HIS A 33 -7.40 -28.03 49.84
N HIS A 34 -7.65 -29.19 49.23
CA HIS A 34 -7.46 -30.59 49.62
C HIS A 34 -7.41 -31.50 48.36
N HIS A 35 -6.96 -32.72 48.60
CA HIS A 35 -6.60 -33.79 47.66
C HIS A 35 -7.79 -34.55 47.04
N GLN A 36 -7.42 -35.41 46.07
CA GLN A 36 -7.93 -36.76 45.73
C GLN A 36 -8.75 -36.84 44.44
N TYR A 37 -8.72 -37.90 43.63
CA TYR A 37 -7.76 -38.96 43.27
C TYR A 37 -8.46 -39.72 42.10
N HIS A 38 -7.69 -40.45 41.32
CA HIS A 38 -8.06 -41.61 40.50
C HIS A 38 -8.64 -41.49 39.08
N GLN A 39 -8.01 -42.34 38.27
CA GLN A 39 -8.18 -42.72 36.87
C GLN A 39 -9.27 -43.78 36.65
N TYR A 40 -9.49 -44.09 35.36
CA TYR A 40 -10.11 -45.27 34.74
C TYR A 40 -11.64 -45.31 34.62
N HIS A 41 -12.19 -45.24 33.40
CA HIS A 41 -12.64 -46.44 32.65
C HIS A 41 -13.26 -46.13 31.27
N HIS A 42 -13.26 -47.19 30.46
CA HIS A 42 -13.68 -47.38 29.07
C HIS A 42 -15.13 -47.05 28.68
N GLY A 43 -15.30 -46.53 27.46
CA GLY A 43 -16.08 -47.14 26.35
C GLY A 43 -17.62 -47.15 26.40
N ARG A 44 -18.26 -46.68 25.31
CA ARG A 44 -19.15 -47.45 24.39
C ARG A 44 -19.86 -46.55 23.37
N ARG A 45 -20.27 -47.21 22.27
CA ARG A 45 -20.84 -46.74 21.00
C ARG A 45 -22.38 -46.51 21.03
N CYS A 46 -22.85 -45.95 19.90
CA CYS A 46 -24.22 -45.91 19.34
C CYS A 46 -25.08 -44.74 19.86
N GLY A 47 -25.76 -43.89 19.08
CA GLY A 47 -26.18 -43.86 17.68
C GLY A 47 -27.63 -43.34 17.64
N TRP A 48 -27.99 -42.43 16.71
CA TRP A 48 -29.27 -42.32 15.95
C TRP A 48 -29.59 -40.90 15.43
N ALA A 49 -29.74 -40.82 14.10
CA ALA A 49 -30.83 -40.22 13.32
C ALA A 49 -31.26 -38.71 13.42
N ALA A 50 -31.13 -38.03 12.27
CA ALA A 50 -32.21 -37.43 11.43
C ALA A 50 -32.37 -35.88 11.29
N ARG A 51 -32.47 -35.48 10.00
CA ARG A 51 -33.08 -34.26 9.37
C ARG A 51 -32.36 -32.92 9.59
N ALA A 52 -32.30 -31.95 8.66
CA ALA A 52 -33.18 -31.60 7.55
C ALA A 52 -32.43 -30.85 6.41
N ARG A 53 -33.10 -30.71 5.27
CA ARG A 53 -32.70 -30.09 3.98
C ARG A 53 -32.38 -28.58 4.09
N PRO A 54 -31.76 -28.02 3.02
CA PRO A 54 -32.51 -27.03 2.25
C PRO A 54 -32.48 -27.25 0.73
N SER A 55 -33.51 -26.72 0.07
CA SER A 55 -33.81 -26.74 -1.36
C SER A 55 -33.57 -25.37 -2.00
N MET A 56 -32.99 -25.39 -3.22
CA MET A 56 -33.32 -24.59 -4.44
C MET A 56 -33.43 -23.04 -4.31
N MET A 57 -32.90 -22.18 -5.19
CA MET A 57 -32.41 -22.31 -6.58
C MET A 57 -31.85 -20.93 -7.03
N GLN A 58 -30.75 -20.91 -7.79
CA GLN A 58 -30.48 -20.03 -8.95
C GLN A 58 -29.01 -20.30 -9.38
N ARG A 59 -28.73 -21.28 -10.24
CA ARG A 59 -28.62 -21.14 -11.70
C ARG A 59 -27.82 -19.90 -12.14
N VAL A 60 -26.50 -19.95 -12.01
CA VAL A 60 -25.53 -19.49 -13.04
C VAL A 60 -24.26 -20.37 -12.89
N ASP A 61 -23.63 -20.75 -13.99
CA ASP A 61 -22.28 -21.35 -14.10
C ASP A 61 -22.09 -22.88 -13.94
N SER A 62 -22.96 -23.70 -14.54
CA SER A 62 -22.64 -25.10 -14.84
C SER A 62 -21.93 -25.32 -16.19
N ILE A 63 -21.41 -24.27 -16.83
CA ILE A 63 -20.56 -24.38 -18.04
C ILE A 63 -19.06 -24.33 -17.69
N SER A 64 -18.69 -23.76 -16.53
CA SER A 64 -17.27 -23.51 -16.21
C SER A 64 -16.52 -24.75 -15.70
N ALA A 65 -17.13 -25.59 -14.87
CA ALA A 65 -16.46 -26.77 -14.32
C ALA A 65 -16.24 -27.88 -15.37
N ALA A 66 -17.18 -28.06 -16.29
CA ALA A 66 -17.04 -29.01 -17.39
C ALA A 66 -16.04 -28.52 -18.44
N MET A 67 -16.02 -27.21 -18.76
CA MET A 67 -14.98 -26.63 -19.63
C MET A 67 -13.59 -26.71 -19.00
N VAL A 68 -13.45 -26.50 -17.68
CA VAL A 68 -12.15 -26.61 -16.99
C VAL A 68 -11.67 -28.05 -16.96
N LEU A 69 -12.55 -29.04 -16.75
CA LEU A 69 -12.17 -30.45 -16.81
C LEU A 69 -11.87 -30.91 -18.25
N LEU A 70 -12.60 -30.41 -19.26
CA LEU A 70 -12.31 -30.67 -20.67
C LEU A 70 -11.03 -29.95 -21.14
N LEU A 71 -10.74 -28.74 -20.66
CA LEU A 71 -9.52 -27.99 -20.92
C LEU A 71 -8.31 -28.63 -20.22
N LEU A 72 -8.48 -29.22 -19.04
CA LEU A 72 -7.44 -30.00 -18.36
C LEU A 72 -7.20 -31.36 -19.05
N LEU A 73 -8.24 -31.99 -19.61
CA LEU A 73 -8.12 -33.22 -20.41
C LEU A 73 -7.55 -32.95 -21.81
N PHE A 74 -7.86 -31.82 -22.44
CA PHE A 74 -7.25 -31.39 -23.71
C PHE A 74 -5.82 -30.85 -23.53
N ALA A 75 -5.51 -30.20 -22.41
CA ALA A 75 -4.13 -29.81 -22.08
C ALA A 75 -3.25 -31.03 -21.78
N ALA A 76 -3.81 -32.10 -21.20
CA ALA A 76 -3.10 -33.37 -21.03
C ALA A 76 -2.87 -34.13 -22.35
N ALA A 77 -3.75 -33.95 -23.34
CA ALA A 77 -3.61 -34.53 -24.68
C ALA A 77 -2.72 -33.72 -25.64
N ALA A 78 -2.38 -32.47 -25.28
CA ALA A 78 -1.48 -31.58 -26.02
C ALA A 78 -0.14 -31.31 -25.32
N LEU A 79 0.14 -31.99 -24.20
CA LEU A 79 1.52 -32.14 -23.77
C LEU A 79 2.24 -33.00 -24.82
N PRO A 80 3.41 -32.60 -25.34
CA PRO A 80 4.25 -33.57 -26.00
C PRO A 80 4.42 -34.70 -24.99
N ARG A 81 4.02 -35.93 -25.35
CA ARG A 81 4.43 -37.14 -24.61
C ARG A 81 5.90 -36.91 -24.24
N PRO A 82 6.34 -37.12 -22.98
CA PRO A 82 7.76 -36.98 -22.68
C PRO A 82 8.47 -37.86 -23.70
N ALA A 83 9.19 -37.22 -24.63
CA ALA A 83 10.00 -37.94 -25.58
C ALA A 83 10.84 -38.86 -24.71
N LEU A 84 10.79 -40.17 -24.96
CA LEU A 84 11.59 -41.14 -24.24
C LEU A 84 12.97 -40.54 -24.09
N ALA A 85 13.39 -40.29 -22.84
CA ALA A 85 14.60 -39.53 -22.57
C ALA A 85 15.80 -40.33 -23.11
N VAL A 86 16.21 -40.04 -24.34
CA VAL A 86 17.30 -40.78 -24.97
C VAL A 86 18.59 -40.32 -24.30
N THR A 87 19.28 -41.28 -23.69
CA THR A 87 20.57 -41.07 -23.05
C THR A 87 21.67 -41.43 -24.05
N CYS A 88 22.53 -40.48 -24.37
CA CYS A 88 23.69 -40.69 -25.22
C CYS A 88 24.94 -40.94 -24.38
N GLY A 89 25.91 -41.67 -24.93
CA GLY A 89 27.25 -41.77 -24.33
C GLY A 89 28.04 -40.46 -24.45
N SER A 90 29.27 -40.45 -23.94
CA SER A 90 30.21 -39.33 -24.13
C SER A 90 30.27 -38.94 -25.61
N THR A 91 30.20 -37.64 -25.87
CA THR A 91 30.10 -37.09 -27.22
C THR A 91 31.17 -36.04 -27.45
N THR A 92 31.87 -36.13 -28.59
CA THR A 92 32.79 -35.10 -29.07
C THR A 92 32.28 -34.55 -30.40
N LEU A 93 32.08 -33.23 -30.47
CA LEU A 93 31.72 -32.49 -31.66
C LEU A 93 32.94 -31.71 -32.12
N ALA A 94 33.64 -32.22 -33.15
CA ALA A 94 34.93 -31.68 -33.60
C ALA A 94 34.82 -30.83 -34.87
N SER A 95 33.62 -30.75 -35.47
CA SER A 95 33.33 -29.99 -36.68
C SER A 95 31.89 -29.50 -36.73
N SER A 96 31.60 -28.54 -37.62
CA SER A 96 30.21 -28.10 -37.89
C SER A 96 29.33 -29.26 -38.38
N LEU A 97 29.92 -30.24 -39.06
CA LEU A 97 29.22 -31.44 -39.51
C LEU A 97 28.82 -32.35 -38.35
N ASP A 98 29.69 -32.51 -37.34
CA ASP A 98 29.37 -33.29 -36.14
C ASP A 98 28.22 -32.65 -35.36
N VAL A 99 28.24 -31.32 -35.24
CA VAL A 99 27.16 -30.55 -34.62
C VAL A 99 25.84 -30.78 -35.36
N ALA A 100 25.83 -30.67 -36.69
CA ALA A 100 24.64 -30.87 -37.51
C ALA A 100 24.08 -32.31 -37.45
N ARG A 101 24.95 -33.30 -37.17
CA ARG A 101 24.58 -34.73 -37.06
C ARG A 101 24.27 -35.17 -35.64
N PHE A 102 24.36 -34.28 -34.65
CA PHE A 102 24.08 -34.63 -33.27
C PHE A 102 22.63 -35.15 -33.11
N VAL A 103 22.48 -36.22 -32.32
CA VAL A 103 21.25 -37.02 -32.24
C VAL A 103 20.09 -36.18 -31.74
N THR A 104 19.03 -36.05 -32.54
CA THR A 104 17.90 -35.13 -32.29
C THR A 104 17.05 -35.50 -31.08
N ALA A 105 17.00 -36.78 -30.72
CA ALA A 105 16.24 -37.26 -29.55
C ALA A 105 17.05 -37.23 -28.24
N CYS A 106 18.34 -36.87 -28.29
CA CYS A 106 19.23 -36.91 -27.12
C CYS A 106 18.85 -35.84 -26.11
N THR A 107 18.31 -36.26 -24.96
CA THR A 107 17.92 -35.34 -23.88
C THR A 107 18.89 -35.37 -22.71
N ALA A 108 19.74 -36.40 -22.63
CA ALA A 108 20.77 -36.52 -21.62
C ALA A 108 22.04 -37.18 -22.15
N ILE A 109 23.21 -36.76 -21.69
CA ILE A 109 24.50 -37.41 -21.94
C ILE A 109 24.99 -38.08 -20.64
N SER A 110 25.18 -39.40 -20.68
CA SER A 110 25.67 -40.22 -19.55
C SER A 110 27.18 -40.11 -19.31
N GLY A 111 27.89 -39.38 -20.17
CA GLY A 111 29.31 -39.08 -20.06
C GLY A 111 29.59 -37.58 -20.23
N SER A 112 30.70 -37.23 -20.89
CA SER A 112 31.08 -35.83 -21.13
C SER A 112 30.69 -35.36 -22.53
N LEU A 113 30.42 -34.06 -22.67
CA LEU A 113 30.26 -33.37 -23.95
C LEU A 113 31.50 -32.51 -24.21
N THR A 114 32.18 -32.76 -25.33
CA THR A 114 33.31 -31.93 -25.79
C THR A 114 32.96 -31.28 -27.13
N ILE A 115 33.11 -29.97 -27.23
CA ILE A 115 32.89 -29.19 -28.45
C ILE A 115 34.21 -28.49 -28.78
N SER A 116 34.88 -28.95 -29.83
CA SER A 116 36.20 -28.45 -30.21
C SER A 116 36.46 -28.57 -31.70
N GLY A 117 36.01 -27.57 -32.46
CA GLY A 117 36.22 -27.48 -33.90
C GLY A 117 36.36 -26.02 -34.35
N SER A 118 37.41 -25.70 -35.10
CA SER A 118 37.66 -24.33 -35.58
C SER A 118 36.62 -23.84 -36.58
N ASP A 119 35.96 -24.77 -37.28
CA ASP A 119 34.89 -24.54 -38.25
C ASP A 119 33.50 -24.51 -37.62
N ILE A 120 33.35 -24.70 -36.30
CA ILE A 120 32.06 -24.64 -35.61
C ILE A 120 31.63 -23.17 -35.46
N ILE A 121 30.53 -22.80 -36.13
CA ILE A 121 30.00 -21.42 -36.15
C ILE A 121 28.72 -21.30 -35.29
N SER A 122 27.93 -22.38 -35.18
CA SER A 122 26.66 -22.41 -34.46
C SER A 122 26.44 -23.76 -33.79
N LEU A 123 25.77 -23.76 -32.62
CA LEU A 123 25.29 -24.95 -31.92
C LEU A 123 23.78 -25.16 -32.08
N GLN A 124 23.09 -24.31 -32.84
CA GLN A 124 21.64 -24.34 -33.01
C GLN A 124 21.22 -25.53 -33.88
N THR A 125 20.99 -26.66 -33.23
CA THR A 125 20.45 -27.87 -33.84
C THR A 125 19.34 -28.44 -32.96
N PRO A 126 18.32 -29.12 -33.54
CA PRO A 126 17.25 -29.73 -32.75
C PRO A 126 17.75 -30.69 -31.67
N GLY A 127 18.88 -31.36 -31.91
CA GLY A 127 19.51 -32.26 -30.94
C GLY A 127 20.07 -31.53 -29.73
N LEU A 128 20.94 -30.53 -29.94
CA LEU A 128 21.52 -29.78 -28.81
C LEU A 128 20.45 -28.97 -28.07
N GLN A 129 19.45 -28.44 -28.78
CA GLN A 129 18.32 -27.70 -28.19
C GLN A 129 17.44 -28.56 -27.28
N SER A 130 17.50 -29.89 -27.43
CA SER A 130 16.77 -30.84 -26.60
C SER A 130 17.61 -31.38 -25.44
N LEU A 131 18.91 -31.05 -25.37
CA LEU A 131 19.84 -31.56 -24.36
C LEU A 131 19.61 -30.87 -23.01
N VAL A 132 19.08 -31.61 -22.03
CA VAL A 132 18.72 -31.10 -20.71
C VAL A 132 19.79 -31.39 -19.66
N ASN A 133 20.51 -32.51 -19.77
CA ASN A 133 21.42 -32.99 -18.72
C ASN A 133 22.72 -33.56 -19.30
N VAL A 134 23.86 -33.22 -18.70
CA VAL A 134 25.14 -33.88 -18.95
C VAL A 134 25.67 -34.37 -17.61
N THR A 135 25.77 -35.68 -17.43
CA THR A 135 26.21 -36.27 -16.14
C THR A 135 27.72 -36.13 -15.93
N GLY A 136 28.52 -36.13 -17.01
CA GLY A 136 29.94 -35.81 -16.99
C GLY A 136 30.20 -34.30 -17.16
N GLY A 137 31.39 -33.96 -17.67
CA GLY A 137 31.79 -32.59 -17.91
C GLY A 137 31.32 -32.03 -19.25
N VAL A 138 31.24 -30.71 -19.35
CA VAL A 138 31.03 -29.99 -20.62
C VAL A 138 32.29 -29.17 -20.91
N THR A 139 32.93 -29.44 -22.04
CA THR A 139 34.13 -28.72 -22.48
C THR A 139 33.86 -28.08 -23.82
N ILE A 140 33.94 -26.75 -23.91
CA ILE A 140 33.79 -25.97 -25.14
C ILE A 140 35.12 -25.25 -25.35
N THR A 141 35.95 -25.76 -26.26
CA THR A 141 37.31 -25.27 -26.40
C THR A 141 37.79 -25.15 -27.83
N SER A 142 38.65 -24.17 -28.10
CA SER A 142 39.29 -23.98 -29.42
C SER A 142 38.31 -23.80 -30.59
N ASN A 143 37.11 -23.24 -30.34
CA ASN A 143 36.16 -22.93 -31.41
C ASN A 143 36.36 -21.48 -31.85
N THR A 144 37.20 -21.29 -32.87
CA THR A 144 37.63 -19.96 -33.33
C THR A 144 36.51 -19.12 -33.94
N ALA A 145 35.50 -19.75 -34.53
CA ALA A 145 34.39 -19.08 -35.21
C ALA A 145 33.09 -19.04 -34.39
N LEU A 146 33.02 -19.73 -33.23
CA LEU A 146 31.80 -19.86 -32.45
C LEU A 146 31.48 -18.57 -31.69
N GLY A 147 30.52 -17.80 -32.19
CA GLY A 147 30.14 -16.51 -31.62
C GLY A 147 29.16 -16.57 -30.44
N SER A 148 28.44 -17.69 -30.29
CA SER A 148 27.36 -17.85 -29.30
C SER A 148 27.20 -19.32 -28.89
N LEU A 149 26.75 -19.56 -27.65
CA LEU A 149 26.35 -20.88 -27.17
C LEU A 149 24.87 -21.21 -27.43
N ALA A 150 24.19 -20.40 -28.26
CA ALA A 150 22.80 -20.63 -28.62
C ALA A 150 22.62 -22.04 -29.22
N GLY A 151 21.63 -22.77 -28.74
CA GLY A 151 21.47 -24.20 -28.94
C GLY A 151 21.61 -25.03 -27.66
N LEU A 152 22.18 -24.49 -26.57
CA LEU A 152 22.30 -25.19 -25.28
C LEU A 152 21.31 -24.71 -24.20
N GLU A 153 20.29 -23.93 -24.56
CA GLU A 153 19.43 -23.21 -23.61
C GLU A 153 18.64 -24.14 -22.68
N ALA A 154 18.35 -25.36 -23.13
CA ALA A 154 17.65 -26.38 -22.36
C ALA A 154 18.53 -27.06 -21.29
N LEU A 155 19.86 -26.89 -21.36
CA LEU A 155 20.80 -27.53 -20.44
C LEU A 155 20.61 -26.96 -19.04
N THR A 156 20.23 -27.82 -18.09
CA THR A 156 19.95 -27.42 -16.70
C THR A 156 20.97 -27.93 -15.70
N ASN A 157 21.59 -29.07 -15.98
CA ASN A 157 22.46 -29.75 -15.03
C ASN A 157 23.73 -30.29 -15.73
N ILE A 158 24.87 -29.98 -15.12
CA ILE A 158 26.18 -30.50 -15.50
C ILE A 158 26.75 -31.21 -14.28
N GLY A 159 26.87 -32.53 -14.32
CA GLY A 159 27.34 -33.33 -13.19
C GLY A 159 28.85 -33.25 -12.97
N GLY A 160 29.63 -32.96 -14.02
CA GLY A 160 31.07 -32.72 -13.96
C GLY A 160 31.47 -31.25 -14.06
N SER A 161 32.69 -30.99 -14.54
CA SER A 161 33.22 -29.64 -14.73
C SER A 161 32.67 -28.99 -16.02
N LEU A 162 32.46 -27.68 -15.99
CA LEU A 162 32.18 -26.87 -17.17
C LEU A 162 33.44 -26.06 -17.52
N SER A 163 33.97 -26.23 -18.72
CA SER A 163 35.17 -25.53 -19.19
C SER A 163 34.88 -24.83 -20.52
N ILE A 164 34.97 -23.51 -20.55
CA ILE A 164 34.76 -22.69 -21.76
C ILE A 164 36.03 -21.90 -22.01
N THR A 165 36.92 -22.45 -22.84
CA THR A 165 38.29 -21.96 -22.97
C THR A 165 38.70 -21.73 -24.42
N SER A 166 39.44 -20.67 -24.70
CA SER A 166 39.99 -20.44 -26.05
C SER A 166 38.92 -20.36 -27.16
N ASN A 167 37.77 -19.70 -26.92
CA ASN A 167 36.76 -19.41 -27.94
C ASN A 167 36.77 -17.90 -28.24
N PRO A 168 37.69 -17.40 -29.09
CA PRO A 168 37.94 -15.98 -29.25
C PRO A 168 36.76 -15.18 -29.81
N ALA A 169 35.84 -15.80 -30.56
CA ALA A 169 34.65 -15.15 -31.10
C ALA A 169 33.47 -15.08 -30.10
N LEU A 170 33.52 -15.82 -28.99
CA LEU A 170 32.38 -15.98 -28.08
C LEU A 170 32.11 -14.69 -27.29
N GLY A 171 30.96 -14.06 -27.53
CA GLY A 171 30.64 -12.75 -26.94
C GLY A 171 29.96 -12.79 -25.57
N ASN A 172 29.23 -13.85 -25.26
CA ASN A 172 28.47 -14.04 -24.02
C ASN A 172 28.13 -15.53 -23.77
N LEU A 173 27.48 -15.83 -22.64
CA LEU A 173 27.12 -17.19 -22.21
C LEU A 173 25.60 -17.43 -22.22
N ALA A 174 24.83 -16.67 -23.02
CA ALA A 174 23.36 -16.67 -22.97
C ALA A 174 22.75 -18.06 -23.22
N GLY A 175 23.42 -18.89 -24.01
CA GLY A 175 23.03 -20.28 -24.26
C GLY A 175 23.02 -21.16 -23.01
N LEU A 176 23.55 -20.72 -21.87
CA LEU A 176 23.55 -21.46 -20.61
C LEU A 176 22.49 -20.97 -19.60
N ALA A 177 21.47 -20.22 -20.08
CA ALA A 177 20.34 -19.67 -19.31
C ALA A 177 19.66 -20.68 -18.37
N GLY A 178 19.61 -21.95 -18.76
CA GLY A 178 18.98 -23.02 -17.99
C GLY A 178 19.84 -23.58 -16.86
N VAL A 179 21.16 -23.38 -16.87
CA VAL A 179 22.10 -24.11 -15.98
C VAL A 179 21.92 -23.66 -14.54
N ARG A 180 21.60 -24.63 -13.66
CA ARG A 180 21.35 -24.41 -12.23
C ARG A 180 22.50 -24.89 -11.34
N GLN A 181 23.22 -25.90 -11.78
CA GLN A 181 24.26 -26.56 -11.00
C GLN A 181 25.39 -27.05 -11.90
N ILE A 182 26.61 -26.90 -11.39
CA ILE A 182 27.84 -27.51 -11.92
C ILE A 182 28.44 -28.38 -10.81
N GLY A 183 28.49 -29.69 -11.04
CA GLY A 183 28.95 -30.68 -10.07
C GLY A 183 30.48 -30.76 -9.93
N GLY A 184 31.23 -30.16 -10.86
CA GLY A 184 32.68 -29.98 -10.80
C GLY A 184 33.10 -28.51 -10.78
N SER A 185 34.27 -28.22 -11.37
CA SER A 185 34.80 -26.86 -11.51
C SER A 185 34.17 -26.13 -12.69
N PHE A 186 34.06 -24.81 -12.60
CA PHE A 186 33.64 -23.94 -13.69
C PHE A 186 34.80 -23.04 -14.12
N GLU A 187 35.32 -23.25 -15.32
CA GLU A 187 36.40 -22.47 -15.90
C GLU A 187 35.96 -21.68 -17.13
N VAL A 188 36.29 -20.38 -17.16
CA VAL A 188 36.12 -19.51 -18.32
C VAL A 188 37.42 -18.75 -18.57
N SER A 189 38.16 -19.16 -19.60
CA SER A 189 39.46 -18.55 -19.88
C SER A 189 39.75 -18.33 -21.36
N LEU A 190 40.56 -17.31 -21.68
CA LEU A 190 41.02 -17.07 -23.05
C LEU A 190 39.89 -16.83 -24.09
N ASN A 191 38.76 -16.24 -23.69
CA ASN A 191 37.67 -15.86 -24.60
C ASN A 191 37.73 -14.34 -24.86
N SER A 192 38.46 -13.93 -25.91
CA SER A 192 38.85 -12.53 -26.14
C SER A 192 37.69 -11.59 -26.51
N ALA A 193 36.58 -12.10 -27.06
CA ALA A 193 35.37 -11.34 -27.32
C ALA A 193 34.37 -11.30 -26.15
N LEU A 194 34.57 -12.10 -25.09
CA LEU A 194 33.60 -12.26 -24.02
C LEU A 194 33.46 -10.94 -23.24
N THR A 195 32.24 -10.39 -23.18
CA THR A 195 31.98 -9.10 -22.53
C THR A 195 31.25 -9.22 -21.19
N SER A 196 30.48 -10.29 -21.00
CA SER A 196 29.73 -10.53 -19.76
C SER A 196 29.38 -12.01 -19.58
N PHE A 197 28.95 -12.35 -18.36
CA PHE A 197 28.41 -13.68 -18.02
C PHE A 197 26.89 -13.76 -18.23
N SER A 198 26.31 -12.95 -19.12
CA SER A 198 24.87 -13.00 -19.39
C SER A 198 24.42 -14.42 -19.71
N GLY A 199 23.32 -14.86 -19.08
CA GLY A 199 22.83 -16.24 -19.20
C GLY A 199 23.09 -17.14 -17.99
N LEU A 200 23.74 -16.71 -16.91
CA LEU A 200 23.98 -17.60 -15.75
C LEU A 200 23.07 -17.32 -14.53
N SER A 201 21.95 -16.62 -14.73
CA SER A 201 21.11 -16.09 -13.63
C SER A 201 20.49 -17.17 -12.74
N GLN A 202 20.40 -18.40 -13.23
CA GLN A 202 19.87 -19.55 -12.51
C GLN A 202 20.93 -20.40 -11.81
N LEU A 203 22.23 -20.14 -12.04
CA LEU A 203 23.32 -20.91 -11.45
C LEU A 203 23.36 -20.70 -9.93
N ARG A 204 23.18 -21.78 -9.16
CA ARG A 204 23.08 -21.76 -7.68
C ARG A 204 24.33 -22.27 -6.99
N THR A 205 24.98 -23.28 -7.56
CA THR A 205 26.12 -23.97 -6.93
C THR A 205 27.18 -24.35 -7.96
N VAL A 206 28.44 -24.20 -7.56
CA VAL A 206 29.62 -24.79 -8.20
C VAL A 206 30.30 -25.67 -7.15
N ALA A 207 30.25 -26.98 -7.32
CA ALA A 207 30.78 -27.93 -6.34
C ALA A 207 32.31 -28.06 -6.37
N GLY A 208 32.98 -27.54 -7.40
CA GLY A 208 34.43 -27.35 -7.47
C GLY A 208 34.85 -25.87 -7.41
N SER A 209 35.90 -25.52 -8.16
CA SER A 209 36.42 -24.15 -8.25
C SER A 209 35.75 -23.34 -9.36
N LEU A 210 35.55 -22.04 -9.16
CA LEU A 210 35.17 -21.07 -10.18
C LEU A 210 36.39 -20.25 -10.59
N THR A 211 36.87 -20.45 -11.82
CA THR A 211 38.03 -19.76 -12.38
C THR A 211 37.63 -18.93 -13.60
N VAL A 212 37.89 -17.62 -13.55
CA VAL A 212 37.68 -16.70 -14.67
C VAL A 212 38.99 -15.98 -14.94
N SER A 213 39.62 -16.27 -16.07
CA SER A 213 40.95 -15.73 -16.34
C SER A 213 41.19 -15.30 -17.79
N SER A 214 42.00 -14.27 -17.99
CA SER A 214 42.48 -13.87 -19.31
C SER A 214 41.36 -13.60 -20.33
N ASN A 215 40.27 -12.95 -19.90
CA ASN A 215 39.18 -12.48 -20.79
C ASN A 215 39.27 -10.94 -20.92
N PRO A 216 40.05 -10.41 -21.88
CA PRO A 216 40.41 -8.98 -21.93
C PRO A 216 39.24 -8.02 -22.13
N LYS A 217 38.12 -8.47 -22.72
CA LYS A 217 36.91 -7.64 -22.94
C LYS A 217 35.82 -7.82 -21.87
N LEU A 218 36.03 -8.70 -20.89
CA LEU A 218 35.03 -9.01 -19.87
C LEU A 218 34.85 -7.80 -18.94
N ARG A 219 33.63 -7.25 -18.90
CA ARG A 219 33.31 -6.04 -18.12
C ARG A 219 32.55 -6.30 -16.83
N GLN A 220 31.72 -7.36 -16.81
CA GLN A 220 30.76 -7.59 -15.72
C GLN A 220 30.38 -9.06 -15.58
N LEU A 221 30.22 -9.52 -14.34
CA LEU A 221 29.73 -10.86 -13.97
C LEU A 221 28.23 -10.89 -13.59
N ASN A 222 27.45 -9.96 -14.17
CA ASN A 222 26.13 -9.50 -13.72
C ASN A 222 25.00 -10.54 -13.58
N SER A 223 25.21 -11.74 -14.08
CA SER A 223 24.20 -12.79 -14.12
C SER A 223 24.49 -13.93 -13.15
N THR A 224 25.37 -13.79 -12.16
CA THR A 224 25.66 -14.87 -11.19
C THR A 224 24.99 -14.67 -9.83
N ARG A 225 23.92 -13.88 -9.79
CA ARG A 225 23.27 -13.41 -8.55
C ARG A 225 22.66 -14.50 -7.67
N SER A 226 22.33 -15.65 -8.26
CA SER A 226 21.77 -16.81 -7.55
C SER A 226 22.84 -17.74 -6.96
N LEU A 227 24.12 -17.52 -7.28
CA LEU A 227 25.22 -18.36 -6.82
C LEU A 227 25.41 -18.18 -5.32
N THR A 228 25.23 -19.26 -4.56
CA THR A 228 25.29 -19.24 -3.09
C THR A 228 26.54 -19.89 -2.53
N LEU A 229 27.16 -20.80 -3.29
CA LEU A 229 28.24 -21.65 -2.83
C LEU A 229 29.24 -21.95 -3.95
N VAL A 230 30.52 -21.77 -3.64
CA VAL A 230 31.68 -22.31 -4.38
C VAL A 230 32.48 -23.16 -3.40
N ASN A 231 32.51 -24.47 -3.60
CA ASN A 231 33.17 -25.39 -2.67
C ASN A 231 34.70 -25.41 -2.82
N GLY A 232 35.22 -25.04 -4.00
CA GLY A 232 36.65 -24.91 -4.26
C GLY A 232 37.13 -23.45 -4.18
N ASP A 233 38.03 -23.10 -5.10
CA ASP A 233 38.57 -21.75 -5.23
C ASP A 233 37.63 -20.83 -6.01
N LEU A 234 37.57 -19.55 -5.63
CA LEU A 234 37.08 -18.47 -6.49
C LEU A 234 38.29 -17.69 -7.01
N THR A 235 38.60 -17.78 -8.31
CA THR A 235 39.76 -17.13 -8.91
C THR A 235 39.33 -16.22 -10.06
N LEU A 236 39.53 -14.91 -9.88
CA LEU A 236 39.43 -13.89 -10.93
C LEU A 236 40.83 -13.36 -11.22
N LEU A 237 41.37 -13.65 -12.41
CA LEU A 237 42.76 -13.36 -12.74
C LEU A 237 42.89 -12.71 -14.13
N SER A 238 43.59 -11.59 -14.24
CA SER A 238 43.93 -10.98 -15.54
C SER A 238 42.70 -10.69 -16.43
N ASN A 239 41.67 -10.08 -15.84
CA ASN A 239 40.49 -9.58 -16.56
C ASN A 239 40.49 -8.03 -16.48
N PRO A 240 41.29 -7.34 -17.30
CA PRO A 240 41.63 -5.92 -17.10
C PRO A 240 40.46 -4.94 -17.32
N LEU A 241 39.34 -5.36 -17.92
CA LEU A 241 38.14 -4.50 -18.06
C LEU A 241 37.02 -4.85 -17.08
N LEU A 242 37.24 -5.82 -16.19
CA LEU A 242 36.23 -6.29 -15.26
C LEU A 242 35.98 -5.25 -14.16
N ALA A 243 34.96 -4.42 -14.36
CA ALA A 243 34.63 -3.29 -13.49
C ALA A 243 33.68 -3.66 -12.33
N SER A 244 32.94 -4.75 -12.45
CA SER A 244 31.96 -5.20 -11.45
C SER A 244 31.97 -6.71 -11.26
N ILE A 245 32.07 -7.13 -9.99
CA ILE A 245 31.90 -8.50 -9.51
C ILE A 245 30.51 -8.57 -8.88
N GLU A 246 29.65 -9.53 -9.26
CA GLU A 246 28.25 -9.60 -8.81
C GLU A 246 27.86 -10.98 -8.25
N PHE A 247 28.38 -11.34 -7.07
CA PHE A 247 28.04 -12.56 -6.33
C PHE A 247 27.26 -12.27 -5.01
N PRO A 248 26.17 -11.48 -5.03
CA PRO A 248 25.53 -10.94 -3.83
C PRO A 248 24.92 -12.00 -2.90
N SER A 249 24.76 -13.24 -3.36
CA SER A 249 24.22 -14.35 -2.58
C SER A 249 25.29 -15.35 -2.14
N LEU A 250 26.55 -15.17 -2.54
CA LEU A 250 27.64 -16.10 -2.23
C LEU A 250 28.00 -15.99 -0.75
N VAL A 251 27.74 -17.07 0.01
CA VAL A 251 27.90 -17.08 1.47
C VAL A 251 29.28 -17.59 1.88
N SER A 252 29.83 -18.56 1.15
CA SER A 252 31.09 -19.22 1.51
C SER A 252 31.86 -19.65 0.29
N ILE A 253 33.19 -19.55 0.39
CA ILE A 253 34.18 -20.11 -0.55
C ILE A 253 34.96 -21.18 0.22
N GLY A 254 34.98 -22.41 -0.28
CA GLY A 254 35.55 -23.54 0.46
C GLY A 254 37.07 -23.61 0.47
N ALA A 255 37.75 -22.98 -0.50
CA ALA A 255 39.21 -22.89 -0.56
C ALA A 255 39.68 -21.42 -0.69
N ASN A 256 40.43 -21.06 -1.73
CA ASN A 256 41.01 -19.72 -1.88
C ASN A 256 40.05 -18.74 -2.58
N ALA A 257 40.11 -17.47 -2.22
CA ALA A 257 39.43 -16.38 -2.91
C ALA A 257 40.47 -15.40 -3.45
N SER A 258 40.57 -15.25 -4.77
CA SER A 258 41.60 -14.44 -5.44
C SER A 258 40.98 -13.47 -6.44
N VAL A 259 41.28 -12.18 -6.29
CA VAL A 259 40.96 -11.11 -7.25
C VAL A 259 42.27 -10.41 -7.63
N ILE A 260 42.82 -10.79 -8.77
CA ILE A 260 44.19 -10.44 -9.17
C ILE A 260 44.19 -9.84 -10.58
N ALA A 261 44.86 -8.69 -10.75
CA ALA A 261 45.00 -8.04 -12.06
C ALA A 261 43.65 -7.83 -12.78
N CYS A 262 42.64 -7.46 -11.99
CA CYS A 262 41.32 -7.07 -12.43
C CYS A 262 41.14 -5.56 -12.16
N ASN A 263 40.04 -4.96 -12.62
CA ASN A 263 39.76 -3.54 -12.41
C ASN A 263 38.39 -3.26 -11.77
N PRO A 264 37.96 -4.01 -10.73
CA PRO A 264 36.72 -3.66 -10.03
C PRO A 264 36.90 -2.35 -9.29
N THR A 265 35.86 -1.50 -9.29
CA THR A 265 35.88 -0.27 -8.49
C THR A 265 35.61 -0.51 -7.01
N SER A 266 34.87 -1.58 -6.68
CA SER A 266 34.60 -2.06 -5.32
C SER A 266 34.42 -3.58 -5.31
N LEU A 267 34.52 -4.20 -4.12
CA LEU A 267 34.15 -5.61 -3.92
C LEU A 267 32.70 -5.82 -3.47
N GLN A 268 31.82 -4.84 -3.65
CA GLN A 268 30.48 -4.82 -3.08
C GLN A 268 29.60 -6.01 -3.49
N GLY A 269 29.84 -6.64 -4.64
CA GLY A 269 29.14 -7.86 -4.99
C GLY A 269 29.53 -9.10 -4.19
N LEU A 270 30.47 -9.03 -3.24
CA LEU A 270 30.79 -10.11 -2.29
C LEU A 270 30.18 -9.93 -0.90
N CYS A 271 29.29 -8.95 -0.74
CA CYS A 271 28.64 -8.51 0.51
C CYS A 271 27.96 -9.59 1.38
N ALA A 272 27.64 -10.77 0.85
CA ALA A 272 27.07 -11.88 1.63
C ALA A 272 28.12 -12.86 2.16
N LEU A 273 29.37 -12.75 1.70
CA LEU A 273 30.45 -13.67 2.00
C LEU A 273 30.78 -13.64 3.49
N LYS A 274 30.72 -14.79 4.14
CA LYS A 274 30.98 -14.98 5.57
C LYS A 274 32.28 -15.73 5.85
N SER A 275 32.69 -16.61 4.95
CA SER A 275 33.86 -17.46 5.15
C SER A 275 34.62 -17.74 3.86
N VAL A 276 35.95 -17.73 3.97
CA VAL A 276 36.90 -18.28 2.98
C VAL A 276 37.67 -19.40 3.67
N GLY A 277 37.68 -20.61 3.09
CA GLY A 277 38.27 -21.77 3.75
C GLY A 277 39.80 -21.75 3.82
N SER A 278 40.46 -21.15 2.83
CA SER A 278 41.91 -21.04 2.74
C SER A 278 42.33 -19.56 2.66
N ASN A 279 43.04 -19.14 1.60
CA ASN A 279 43.62 -17.80 1.54
C ASN A 279 42.71 -16.79 0.83
N LEU A 280 42.77 -15.51 1.23
CA LEU A 280 42.17 -14.38 0.52
C LEU A 280 43.25 -13.50 -0.10
N ALA A 281 43.23 -13.30 -1.42
CA ALA A 281 44.18 -12.46 -2.14
C ALA A 281 43.47 -11.38 -2.98
N VAL A 282 43.80 -10.11 -2.76
CA VAL A 282 43.33 -8.96 -3.55
C VAL A 282 44.56 -8.18 -4.02
N ARG A 283 44.97 -8.41 -5.27
CA ARG A 283 46.29 -7.98 -5.76
C ARG A 283 46.22 -7.28 -7.11
N TYR A 284 47.02 -6.24 -7.34
CA TYR A 284 47.14 -5.59 -8.66
C TYR A 284 45.80 -5.06 -9.22
N ASN A 285 44.93 -4.49 -8.39
CA ASN A 285 43.68 -3.86 -8.84
C ASN A 285 43.80 -2.31 -8.73
N PRO A 286 44.31 -1.62 -9.76
CA PRO A 286 44.69 -0.20 -9.65
C PRO A 286 43.52 0.77 -9.45
N VAL A 287 42.29 0.38 -9.78
CA VAL A 287 41.08 1.21 -9.65
C VAL A 287 40.16 0.81 -8.48
N LEU A 288 40.56 -0.18 -7.68
CA LEU A 288 39.80 -0.66 -6.55
C LEU A 288 39.86 0.36 -5.40
N ALA A 289 38.76 1.05 -5.14
CA ALA A 289 38.68 2.13 -4.16
C ALA A 289 38.40 1.64 -2.74
N ASP A 290 37.59 0.58 -2.60
CA ASP A 290 37.20 -0.02 -1.32
C ASP A 290 36.99 -1.55 -1.41
N ILE A 291 37.01 -2.19 -0.24
CA ILE A 291 36.72 -3.62 -0.07
C ILE A 291 35.51 -3.85 0.85
N ASP A 292 34.57 -2.89 0.92
CA ASP A 292 33.48 -2.88 1.91
C ASP A 292 32.46 -4.01 1.72
N GLY A 293 32.41 -4.58 0.52
CA GLY A 293 31.72 -5.83 0.24
C GLY A 293 32.22 -7.03 1.06
N LEU A 294 33.34 -6.94 1.77
CA LEU A 294 33.81 -8.01 2.67
C LEU A 294 33.34 -7.84 4.12
N SER A 295 32.52 -6.83 4.43
CA SER A 295 32.08 -6.50 5.80
C SER A 295 31.31 -7.61 6.55
N LYS A 296 30.76 -8.60 5.85
CA LYS A 296 30.15 -9.80 6.47
C LYS A 296 31.13 -10.96 6.67
N LEU A 297 32.35 -10.85 6.16
CA LEU A 297 33.38 -11.85 6.31
C LEU A 297 33.74 -11.97 7.80
N ARG A 298 33.79 -13.20 8.30
CA ARG A 298 34.10 -13.53 9.70
C ARG A 298 35.30 -14.45 9.82
N THR A 299 35.53 -15.29 8.81
CA THR A 299 36.60 -16.29 8.82
C THR A 299 37.33 -16.38 7.47
N VAL A 300 38.65 -16.55 7.55
CA VAL A 300 39.60 -16.88 6.49
C VAL A 300 40.49 -17.96 7.08
N GLY A 301 40.37 -19.21 6.64
CA GLY A 301 41.08 -20.32 7.29
C GLY A 301 42.60 -20.28 7.09
N GLY A 302 43.08 -19.62 6.04
CA GLY A 302 44.49 -19.38 5.73
C GLY A 302 44.92 -17.92 5.90
N GLY A 303 45.87 -17.49 5.08
CA GLY A 303 46.41 -16.14 5.08
C GLY A 303 45.62 -15.14 4.24
N MET A 304 45.93 -13.87 4.41
CA MET A 304 45.36 -12.78 3.63
C MET A 304 46.46 -11.94 2.99
N THR A 305 46.28 -11.56 1.72
CA THR A 305 47.23 -10.70 1.00
C THR A 305 46.49 -9.61 0.24
N ILE A 306 46.76 -8.35 0.59
CA ILE A 306 46.22 -7.16 -0.09
C ILE A 306 47.39 -6.31 -0.55
N GLU A 307 47.65 -6.29 -1.85
CA GLU A 307 48.81 -5.56 -2.38
C GLU A 307 48.61 -4.95 -3.75
N GLN A 308 49.37 -3.89 -4.03
CA GLN A 308 49.34 -3.21 -5.32
C GLN A 308 47.94 -2.77 -5.77
N ASN A 309 47.11 -2.31 -4.83
CA ASN A 309 45.83 -1.67 -5.11
C ASN A 309 46.02 -0.15 -4.95
N ALA A 310 46.33 0.53 -6.06
CA ALA A 310 46.88 1.89 -6.06
C ALA A 310 45.95 2.93 -5.41
N VAL A 311 44.64 2.83 -5.63
CA VAL A 311 43.63 3.78 -5.12
C VAL A 311 42.83 3.27 -3.91
N LEU A 312 43.17 2.09 -3.37
CA LEU A 312 42.46 1.52 -2.23
C LEU A 312 42.66 2.41 -1.00
N ALA A 313 41.60 3.07 -0.55
CA ALA A 313 41.70 4.12 0.47
C ALA A 313 41.66 3.58 1.90
N ASN A 314 40.98 2.46 2.13
CA ASN A 314 40.81 1.85 3.46
C ASN A 314 40.61 0.32 3.36
N VAL A 315 40.63 -0.36 4.51
CA VAL A 315 40.34 -1.80 4.66
C VAL A 315 39.19 -2.06 5.65
N ASP A 316 38.26 -1.12 5.79
CA ASP A 316 37.19 -1.16 6.80
C ASP A 316 36.20 -2.30 6.56
N GLY A 317 36.03 -2.72 5.31
CA GLY A 317 35.35 -3.97 4.95
C GLY A 317 35.86 -5.21 5.69
N LEU A 318 37.03 -5.19 6.32
CA LEU A 318 37.56 -6.31 7.09
C LEU A 318 37.32 -6.21 8.60
N LEU A 319 36.72 -5.13 9.11
CA LEU A 319 36.50 -4.92 10.55
C LEU A 319 35.65 -6.01 11.23
N GLY A 320 34.88 -6.79 10.45
CA GLY A 320 34.13 -7.94 10.93
C GLY A 320 34.99 -9.18 11.28
N LEU A 321 36.26 -9.21 10.88
CA LEU A 321 37.19 -10.29 11.18
C LEU A 321 37.72 -10.14 12.61
N SER A 322 37.48 -11.16 13.45
CA SER A 322 38.09 -11.24 14.78
C SER A 322 39.53 -11.76 14.71
N SER A 323 40.31 -11.60 15.79
CA SER A 323 41.70 -12.11 15.91
C SER A 323 41.85 -13.60 15.60
N ARG A 324 40.81 -14.39 15.87
CA ARG A 324 40.75 -15.83 15.57
C ARG A 324 40.12 -16.15 14.21
N GLY A 325 39.70 -15.11 13.50
CA GLY A 325 39.03 -15.21 12.20
C GLY A 325 40.00 -15.37 11.04
N VAL A 326 41.31 -15.20 11.22
CA VAL A 326 42.30 -15.46 10.16
C VAL A 326 43.29 -16.50 10.66
N GLY A 327 43.37 -17.65 9.99
CA GLY A 327 44.22 -18.77 10.41
C GLY A 327 45.68 -18.65 9.99
N GLY A 328 46.01 -17.72 9.10
CA GLY A 328 47.35 -17.52 8.54
C GLY A 328 47.89 -16.09 8.62
N LEU A 329 49.00 -15.87 7.92
CA LEU A 329 49.69 -14.59 7.86
C LEU A 329 48.86 -13.55 7.09
N VAL A 330 48.83 -12.31 7.59
CA VAL A 330 48.18 -11.17 6.91
C VAL A 330 49.26 -10.24 6.37
N ILE A 331 49.26 -10.03 5.06
CA ILE A 331 50.21 -9.18 4.32
C ILE A 331 49.42 -8.04 3.66
N ILE A 332 49.76 -6.80 4.01
CA ILE A 332 49.23 -5.60 3.37
C ILE A 332 50.41 -4.72 2.95
N GLN A 333 50.68 -4.63 1.65
CA GLN A 333 51.86 -3.92 1.14
C GLN A 333 51.58 -3.21 -0.18
N ASP A 334 52.32 -2.15 -0.47
CA ASP A 334 52.30 -1.48 -1.78
C ASP A 334 50.91 -0.97 -2.21
N ASN A 335 50.07 -0.52 -1.28
CA ASN A 335 48.79 0.13 -1.56
C ASN A 335 48.94 1.65 -1.34
N ALA A 336 49.24 2.40 -2.39
CA ALA A 336 49.70 3.80 -2.28
C ALA A 336 48.69 4.75 -1.61
N ALA A 337 47.40 4.62 -1.93
CA ALA A 337 46.34 5.43 -1.32
C ALA A 337 45.90 4.96 0.07
N LEU A 338 46.37 3.79 0.52
CA LEU A 338 45.93 3.20 1.78
C LEU A 338 46.60 3.94 2.94
N CYS A 339 45.82 4.77 3.62
CA CYS A 339 46.34 5.64 4.66
C CYS A 339 45.96 5.11 6.06
N PHE A 340 46.82 5.35 7.05
CA PHE A 340 46.66 4.85 8.43
C PHE A 340 46.12 5.91 9.41
N THR A 341 44.79 6.09 9.52
CA THR A 341 44.15 6.77 10.67
C THR A 341 42.87 6.04 11.08
N GLY A 342 43.02 5.11 12.02
CA GLY A 342 41.88 4.44 12.63
C GLY A 342 41.46 3.16 11.94
N VAL A 343 42.42 2.38 11.42
CA VAL A 343 42.34 0.93 11.62
C VAL A 343 42.04 0.78 13.11
N VAL A 344 40.83 0.38 13.45
CA VAL A 344 40.54 -0.19 14.77
C VAL A 344 41.55 -1.29 14.90
N ASN A 345 42.63 -1.01 15.64
CA ASN A 345 43.54 -1.94 16.27
C ASN A 345 43.46 -3.34 15.63
N TRP A 346 43.85 -3.50 14.35
CA TRP A 346 44.10 -4.84 13.79
C TRP A 346 45.30 -5.48 14.51
N THR A 347 46.07 -4.65 15.23
CA THR A 347 46.99 -5.06 16.29
C THR A 347 46.30 -5.65 17.54
N SER A 348 45.00 -5.45 17.75
CA SER A 348 44.15 -6.18 18.72
C SER A 348 43.33 -7.31 18.10
N VAL A 349 43.21 -7.32 16.76
CA VAL A 349 43.01 -8.54 15.97
C VAL A 349 44.33 -9.30 16.00
N ALA A 350 44.81 -9.67 17.20
CA ALA A 350 45.99 -10.48 17.39
C ALA A 350 45.73 -11.87 16.80
N THR A 351 45.86 -11.98 15.48
CA THR A 351 46.23 -13.23 14.84
C THR A 351 47.43 -13.76 15.61
N THR A 352 47.50 -15.06 15.86
CA THR A 352 48.68 -15.69 16.49
C THR A 352 49.96 -15.50 15.65
N LEU A 353 49.84 -14.89 14.46
CA LEU A 353 50.89 -14.60 13.49
C LEU A 353 51.00 -13.09 13.23
N PRO A 354 52.21 -12.56 12.92
CA PRO A 354 52.44 -11.13 12.72
C PRO A 354 51.72 -10.58 11.49
N VAL A 355 51.20 -9.36 11.57
CA VAL A 355 50.63 -8.66 10.41
C VAL A 355 51.74 -7.85 9.72
N ILE A 356 52.08 -8.17 8.47
CA ILE A 356 53.14 -7.49 7.71
C ILE A 356 52.55 -6.29 6.96
N TRP A 357 52.93 -5.08 7.36
CA TRP A 357 52.54 -3.83 6.69
C TRP A 357 53.76 -3.07 6.15
N ARG A 358 53.85 -2.91 4.83
CA ARG A 358 54.96 -2.20 4.14
C ARG A 358 54.45 -1.01 3.30
N ASN A 359 55.29 0.02 3.13
CA ASN A 359 54.97 1.26 2.38
C ASN A 359 53.76 2.06 2.91
N ARG A 360 53.84 2.48 4.18
CA ARG A 360 52.79 3.26 4.86
C ARG A 360 52.77 4.71 4.37
N THR A 361 51.64 5.18 3.84
CA THR A 361 51.39 6.61 3.60
C THR A 361 50.70 7.24 4.83
N PRO A 362 51.19 8.37 5.36
CA PRO A 362 50.50 9.11 6.41
C PRO A 362 49.14 9.63 5.91
N CYS A 363 48.05 9.44 6.67
CA CYS A 363 46.76 9.97 6.25
C CYS A 363 46.71 11.50 6.26
N PRO A 364 45.97 12.12 5.33
CA PRO A 364 45.40 13.44 5.55
C PRO A 364 44.42 13.38 6.74
N ALA A 365 44.43 14.40 7.60
CA ALA A 365 43.78 14.41 8.91
C ALA A 365 42.23 14.41 8.93
N SER A 366 41.55 14.01 7.85
CA SER A 366 40.08 13.97 7.82
C SER A 366 39.57 12.63 7.29
N ARG A 367 38.93 11.87 8.17
CA ARG A 367 37.98 10.84 7.73
C ARG A 367 36.90 11.52 6.87
N ALA A 368 36.47 10.90 5.77
CA ALA A 368 35.41 11.42 4.90
C ALA A 368 34.07 10.72 5.17
N ALA A 369 32.98 11.49 5.17
CA ALA A 369 31.63 10.94 5.16
C ALA A 369 31.42 10.02 3.93
N PRO A 370 30.33 9.19 3.90
CA PRO A 370 29.97 8.49 2.67
C PRO A 370 29.87 9.51 1.53
N LEU A 371 30.37 9.20 0.34
CA LEU A 371 30.45 10.20 -0.73
C LEU A 371 29.06 10.61 -1.23
N SER A 372 28.17 9.64 -1.41
CA SER A 372 26.81 9.88 -1.90
C SER A 372 25.80 8.84 -1.41
N VAL A 373 24.54 9.25 -1.33
CA VAL A 373 23.39 8.37 -1.08
C VAL A 373 22.25 8.70 -2.05
N PRO A 374 21.68 7.71 -2.77
CA PRO A 374 20.56 7.94 -3.68
C PRO A 374 19.31 8.48 -2.99
N GLY A 375 18.49 9.23 -3.73
CA GLY A 375 17.20 9.73 -3.26
C GLY A 375 16.22 8.60 -2.93
N PRO A 376 15.36 8.77 -1.91
CA PRO A 376 14.31 7.79 -1.64
C PRO A 376 13.28 7.76 -2.77
N THR A 377 12.96 6.55 -3.20
CA THR A 377 11.85 6.23 -4.11
C THR A 377 10.62 5.80 -3.32
N TYR A 378 9.44 5.82 -3.94
CA TYR A 378 8.19 5.46 -3.28
C TYR A 378 7.27 4.63 -4.17
N SER A 379 6.36 3.90 -3.52
CA SER A 379 5.32 3.08 -4.12
C SER A 379 4.14 2.97 -3.15
N ASP A 380 3.01 2.40 -3.59
CA ASP A 380 1.83 2.15 -2.74
C ASP A 380 1.37 3.39 -1.95
N VAL A 381 1.13 4.48 -2.69
CA VAL A 381 0.73 5.78 -2.12
C VAL A 381 -0.74 5.72 -1.71
N ARG A 382 -1.00 5.77 -0.40
CA ARG A 382 -2.35 5.84 0.18
C ARG A 382 -2.62 7.23 0.76
N ALA A 383 -3.82 7.42 1.31
CA ALA A 383 -4.22 8.70 1.91
C ALA A 383 -3.42 9.03 3.18
N THR A 384 -3.04 8.01 3.96
CA THR A 384 -2.34 8.20 5.25
C THR A 384 -1.03 7.42 5.35
N SER A 385 -0.60 6.75 4.28
CA SER A 385 0.64 5.99 4.26
C SER A 385 1.31 5.97 2.88
N VAL A 386 2.61 5.69 2.85
CA VAL A 386 3.37 5.46 1.61
C VAL A 386 4.54 4.51 1.88
N LEU A 387 4.76 3.56 0.97
CA LEU A 387 5.93 2.68 1.04
C LEU A 387 7.13 3.39 0.41
N VAL A 388 8.04 3.85 1.25
CA VAL A 388 9.28 4.52 0.85
C VAL A 388 10.42 3.52 0.82
N SER A 389 11.37 3.71 -0.09
CA SER A 389 12.50 2.82 -0.23
C SER A 389 13.68 3.49 -0.92
N TRP A 390 14.90 3.17 -0.51
CA TRP A 390 16.11 3.75 -1.07
C TRP A 390 17.19 2.69 -1.27
N GLU A 391 18.06 2.98 -2.22
CA GLU A 391 19.26 2.19 -2.44
C GLU A 391 20.35 2.57 -1.42
N PRO A 392 21.23 1.63 -1.04
CA PRO A 392 22.37 1.93 -0.18
C PRO A 392 23.29 3.02 -0.76
N ALA A 393 24.00 3.72 0.13
CA ALA A 393 25.06 4.66 -0.21
C ALA A 393 26.19 3.98 -1.00
N SER A 394 26.79 4.71 -1.93
CA SER A 394 27.95 4.26 -2.70
C SER A 394 29.20 5.04 -2.30
N ASN A 395 30.37 4.40 -2.40
CA ASN A 395 31.66 4.96 -1.96
C ASN A 395 31.59 5.44 -0.50
N VAL A 396 31.33 4.48 0.40
CA VAL A 396 30.91 4.75 1.79
C VAL A 396 32.03 5.26 2.70
N ASN A 397 33.28 5.23 2.23
CA ASN A 397 34.46 5.71 2.95
C ASN A 397 34.53 5.15 4.38
N GLY A 398 34.27 3.85 4.52
CA GLY A 398 34.14 3.12 5.78
C GLY A 398 32.75 2.54 6.01
N ILE A 399 32.52 1.90 7.16
CA ILE A 399 31.24 1.22 7.43
C ILE A 399 30.11 2.25 7.64
N VAL A 400 29.03 2.12 6.86
CA VAL A 400 27.78 2.85 7.12
C VAL A 400 27.17 2.34 8.42
N THR A 401 27.08 3.21 9.42
CA THR A 401 26.57 2.91 10.75
C THR A 401 25.06 3.17 10.87
N ALA A 402 24.49 4.04 10.03
CA ALA A 402 23.06 4.35 10.07
C ALA A 402 22.54 4.96 8.75
N TYR A 403 21.26 4.69 8.45
CA TYR A 403 20.45 5.50 7.55
C TYR A 403 19.36 6.21 8.36
N ARG A 404 19.09 7.48 8.05
CA ARG A 404 17.98 8.24 8.62
C ARG A 404 17.11 8.81 7.50
N LEU A 405 15.81 8.55 7.55
CA LEU A 405 14.83 9.16 6.66
C LEU A 405 14.24 10.39 7.33
N PHE A 406 14.34 11.53 6.64
CA PHE A 406 13.74 12.78 7.06
C PHE A 406 12.51 13.04 6.20
N VAL A 407 11.38 13.33 6.85
CA VAL A 407 10.11 13.64 6.19
C VAL A 407 9.58 14.93 6.79
N GLY A 408 9.24 15.88 5.93
CA GLY A 408 8.68 17.17 6.31
C GLY A 408 7.53 17.54 5.38
N SER A 409 6.52 18.23 5.91
CA SER A 409 5.53 18.86 5.03
C SER A 409 6.18 20.06 4.34
N VAL A 410 5.92 20.24 3.04
CA VAL A 410 6.44 21.39 2.29
C VAL A 410 6.02 22.71 2.94
N ALA A 411 4.87 22.73 3.62
CA ALA A 411 4.33 23.92 4.29
C ALA A 411 5.02 24.28 5.62
N SER A 412 5.65 23.33 6.32
CA SER A 412 6.26 23.58 7.62
C SER A 412 7.78 23.70 7.59
N MET A 413 8.46 23.19 6.56
CA MET A 413 9.93 23.02 6.48
C MET A 413 10.59 22.25 7.66
N ASP A 414 9.83 21.94 8.71
CA ASP A 414 10.23 21.05 9.80
C ASP A 414 10.28 19.61 9.30
N PHE A 415 11.49 19.07 9.28
CA PHE A 415 11.73 17.66 9.02
C PHE A 415 11.78 16.91 10.35
N PHE A 416 10.91 15.93 10.53
CA PHE A 416 11.04 15.00 11.64
C PHE A 416 11.91 13.82 11.19
N ALA A 417 12.92 13.50 12.00
CA ALA A 417 13.60 12.22 11.87
C ALA A 417 12.65 11.14 12.40
N PHE A 418 12.38 10.10 11.62
CA PHE A 418 11.85 8.87 12.19
C PHE A 418 12.96 8.22 13.02
N ASN A 419 13.10 8.67 14.26
CA ASN A 419 13.97 8.07 15.27
C ASN A 419 13.20 6.89 15.87
N SER A 420 13.35 5.72 15.25
CA SER A 420 13.35 4.51 16.05
C SER A 420 14.74 3.91 15.95
N SER A 421 15.31 3.63 17.11
CA SER A 421 16.60 3.01 17.36
C SER A 421 16.73 1.59 16.78
N VAL A 422 15.89 1.20 15.82
CA VAL A 422 15.88 -0.12 15.20
C VAL A 422 15.35 0.01 13.76
N LEU A 423 16.23 0.33 12.81
CA LEU A 423 16.24 -0.56 11.63
C LEU A 423 16.63 -1.93 12.20
N PRO A 424 15.88 -3.02 11.96
CA PRO A 424 16.23 -4.33 12.47
C PRO A 424 17.64 -4.71 11.98
N GLY A 425 18.60 -4.60 12.89
CA GLY A 425 19.99 -4.95 12.68
C GLY A 425 20.81 -3.86 11.98
N THR A 426 21.91 -3.50 12.63
CA THR A 426 23.21 -3.32 11.99
C THR A 426 23.48 -4.48 11.02
N GLN A 427 22.88 -4.46 9.84
CA GLN A 427 23.26 -5.33 8.74
C GLN A 427 24.04 -4.47 7.77
N SER A 428 25.32 -4.78 7.56
CA SER A 428 25.98 -4.34 6.35
C SER A 428 25.15 -4.86 5.17
N PHE A 429 24.54 -3.94 4.42
CA PHE A 429 23.65 -4.30 3.33
C PHE A 429 24.48 -4.60 2.09
N CYS A 430 24.25 -5.75 1.48
CA CYS A 430 24.57 -5.98 0.09
C CYS A 430 23.93 -4.88 -0.76
N ALA A 431 24.61 -4.37 -1.79
CA ALA A 431 24.09 -3.27 -2.64
C ALA A 431 22.85 -3.64 -3.49
N ASN A 432 22.13 -4.71 -3.14
CA ASN A 432 20.89 -5.13 -3.78
C ASN A 432 19.72 -5.33 -2.79
N SER A 433 19.93 -5.13 -1.48
CA SER A 433 18.83 -5.17 -0.51
C SER A 433 18.31 -3.76 -0.29
N ARG A 434 17.40 -3.34 -1.19
CA ARG A 434 16.60 -2.11 -1.09
C ARG A 434 16.03 -1.98 0.32
N VAL A 435 16.36 -0.89 1.02
CA VAL A 435 15.78 -0.62 2.33
C VAL A 435 14.40 -0.03 2.08
N SER A 436 13.36 -0.58 2.70
CA SER A 436 12.00 -0.07 2.60
C SER A 436 11.41 0.21 3.97
N TYR A 437 10.56 1.22 4.03
CA TYR A 437 9.85 1.65 5.23
C TYR A 437 8.45 2.13 4.86
N ASN A 438 7.45 1.63 5.57
CA ASN A 438 6.08 2.09 5.41
C ASN A 438 5.86 3.33 6.28
N LEU A 439 5.89 4.51 5.68
CA LEU A 439 5.53 5.75 6.36
C LEU A 439 4.02 5.75 6.62
N THR A 440 3.59 5.92 7.86
CA THR A 440 2.18 5.97 8.26
C THR A 440 1.86 7.29 8.96
N ASN A 441 0.59 7.49 9.31
CA ASN A 441 0.09 8.69 10.02
C ASN A 441 0.29 10.00 9.22
N LEU A 442 0.31 9.90 7.89
CA LEU A 442 0.31 11.08 7.01
C LEU A 442 -1.09 11.67 6.88
N SER A 443 -1.18 12.95 6.53
CA SER A 443 -2.45 13.61 6.23
C SER A 443 -2.86 13.34 4.78
N PRO A 444 -4.15 13.08 4.48
CA PRO A 444 -4.66 12.94 3.12
C PRO A 444 -4.43 14.18 2.26
N TYR A 445 -4.26 13.95 0.96
CA TYR A 445 -4.06 14.99 -0.06
C TYR A 445 -3.03 16.08 0.32
N LYS A 446 -1.94 15.67 0.97
CA LYS A 446 -0.89 16.57 1.47
C LYS A 446 0.45 16.23 0.85
N THR A 447 1.20 17.26 0.47
CA THR A 447 2.53 17.11 -0.10
C THR A 447 3.61 17.08 1.00
N TYR A 448 4.48 16.08 0.90
CA TYR A 448 5.62 15.84 1.76
C TYR A 448 6.92 15.86 0.93
N SER A 449 7.97 16.38 1.54
CA SER A 449 9.35 16.28 1.07
C SER A 449 10.10 15.27 1.91
N MET A 450 10.90 14.44 1.28
CA MET A 450 11.71 13.43 1.96
C MET A 450 13.12 13.34 1.40
N TYR A 451 14.09 13.07 2.27
CA TYR A 451 15.46 12.77 1.89
C TYR A 451 16.07 11.80 2.90
N THR A 452 17.12 11.08 2.48
CA THR A 452 17.83 10.14 3.33
C THR A 452 19.20 10.67 3.68
N ILE A 453 19.67 10.36 4.89
CA ILE A 453 21.05 10.59 5.32
C ILE A 453 21.71 9.23 5.55
N ALA A 454 22.88 9.03 4.97
CA ALA A 454 23.78 7.93 5.31
C ALA A 454 24.90 8.44 6.20
N SER A 455 25.18 7.76 7.32
CA SER A 455 26.22 8.13 8.27
C SER A 455 27.26 7.01 8.40
N ASN A 456 28.53 7.38 8.49
CA ASN A 456 29.61 6.53 8.98
C ASN A 456 30.25 7.18 10.23
N LEU A 457 31.35 6.62 10.74
CA LEU A 457 32.07 7.19 11.90
C LEU A 457 32.80 8.51 11.60
N ALA A 458 32.85 8.94 10.33
CA ALA A 458 33.52 10.17 9.89
C ALA A 458 32.56 11.35 9.74
N GLY A 459 31.32 11.08 9.33
CA GLY A 459 30.36 12.10 9.01
C GLY A 459 29.13 11.52 8.33
N SER A 460 28.37 12.38 7.65
CA SER A 460 27.13 11.99 6.99
C SER A 460 26.98 12.69 5.65
N THR A 461 26.28 12.04 4.72
CA THR A 461 25.89 12.61 3.42
C THR A 461 24.39 12.48 3.24
N SER A 462 23.78 13.45 2.54
CA SER A 462 22.34 13.52 2.30
C SER A 462 22.02 13.28 0.83
N SER A 463 20.91 12.61 0.57
CA SER A 463 20.37 12.46 -0.77
C SER A 463 19.76 13.77 -1.28
N ALA A 464 19.46 13.81 -2.59
CA ALA A 464 18.51 14.78 -3.12
C ALA A 464 17.12 14.61 -2.48
N ILE A 465 16.35 15.70 -2.43
CA ILE A 465 14.98 15.71 -1.92
C ILE A 465 14.04 15.08 -2.97
N THR A 466 13.16 14.20 -2.52
CA THR A 466 12.05 13.66 -3.30
C THR A 466 10.73 14.14 -2.71
N THR A 467 9.81 14.58 -3.57
CA THR A 467 8.47 15.04 -3.15
C THR A 467 7.40 14.01 -3.48
N ILE A 468 6.40 13.91 -2.61
CA ILE A 468 5.27 13.00 -2.75
C ILE A 468 4.00 13.65 -2.22
N ARG A 469 2.87 13.45 -2.90
CA ARG A 469 1.54 13.83 -2.42
C ARG A 469 0.73 12.58 -2.11
N THR A 470 0.19 12.51 -0.89
CA THR A 470 -0.69 11.40 -0.48
C THR A 470 -1.99 11.38 -1.29
N ALA A 471 -2.61 10.21 -1.37
CA ALA A 471 -3.87 10.06 -2.08
C ALA A 471 -5.01 10.85 -1.40
N GLU A 472 -6.10 11.08 -2.13
CA GLU A 472 -7.31 11.67 -1.56
C GLU A 472 -8.00 10.70 -0.60
N ALA A 473 -8.78 11.24 0.33
CA ALA A 473 -9.75 10.49 1.13
C ALA A 473 -11.11 11.18 1.07
N ALA A 474 -12.13 10.52 1.61
CA ALA A 474 -13.44 11.16 1.79
C ALA A 474 -13.30 12.42 2.66
N PRO A 475 -14.07 13.48 2.37
CA PRO A 475 -14.06 14.68 3.20
C PRO A 475 -14.42 14.39 4.66
N GLN A 476 -14.08 15.29 5.56
CA GLN A 476 -14.46 15.22 6.96
C GLN A 476 -15.00 16.57 7.43
N ASN A 477 -15.78 16.54 8.51
CA ASN A 477 -16.37 17.72 9.13
C ASN A 477 -17.21 18.55 8.15
N VAL A 478 -18.12 17.88 7.44
CA VAL A 478 -19.15 18.54 6.60
C VAL A 478 -20.20 19.16 7.53
N SER A 479 -20.38 20.48 7.48
CA SER A 479 -21.36 21.17 8.31
C SER A 479 -22.79 20.93 7.82
N ALA A 480 -23.75 20.89 8.74
CA ALA A 480 -25.18 20.86 8.40
C ALA A 480 -25.53 22.06 7.50
N PRO A 481 -26.42 21.89 6.50
CA PRO A 481 -26.86 22.99 5.67
C PRO A 481 -27.70 23.99 6.47
N VAL A 482 -27.64 25.26 6.08
CA VAL A 482 -28.54 26.30 6.56
C VAL A 482 -29.78 26.31 5.65
N LEU A 483 -30.96 26.15 6.25
CA LEU A 483 -32.22 26.06 5.52
C LEU A 483 -33.01 27.35 5.71
N ILE A 484 -33.38 27.99 4.59
CA ILE A 484 -34.11 29.25 4.59
C ILE A 484 -35.45 29.01 3.89
N PRO A 485 -36.59 28.97 4.62
CA PRO A 485 -37.89 28.85 4.00
C PRO A 485 -38.24 30.18 3.32
N ILE A 486 -38.31 30.17 1.99
CA ILE A 486 -38.56 31.38 1.18
C ILE A 486 -40.07 31.58 0.97
N SER A 487 -40.82 30.48 0.79
CA SER A 487 -42.27 30.51 0.59
C SER A 487 -42.91 29.22 1.10
N SER A 488 -44.23 29.08 0.89
CA SER A 488 -44.95 27.83 1.13
C SER A 488 -44.46 26.67 0.27
N ARG A 489 -43.77 26.96 -0.84
CA ARG A 489 -43.34 25.96 -1.84
C ARG A 489 -41.86 26.00 -2.19
N GLN A 490 -41.04 26.78 -1.47
CA GLN A 490 -39.61 26.91 -1.71
C GLN A 490 -38.79 26.99 -0.42
N ILE A 491 -37.70 26.22 -0.39
CA ILE A 491 -36.64 26.31 0.62
C ILE A 491 -35.32 26.49 -0.11
N ASP A 492 -34.53 27.49 0.29
CA ASP A 492 -33.15 27.64 -0.15
C ASP A 492 -32.22 26.92 0.85
N ILE A 493 -31.38 26.04 0.31
CA ILE A 493 -30.41 25.24 1.05
C ILE A 493 -29.02 25.84 0.82
N GLN A 494 -28.44 26.42 1.86
CA GLN A 494 -27.08 26.98 1.82
C GLN A 494 -26.08 26.05 2.49
N PHE A 495 -24.93 25.83 1.84
CA PHE A 495 -23.85 24.98 2.32
C PHE A 495 -22.49 25.51 1.86
N LYS A 496 -21.41 24.90 2.33
CA LYS A 496 -20.03 25.32 2.06
C LYS A 496 -19.12 24.10 1.99
N ASP A 497 -17.87 24.32 1.59
CA ASP A 497 -16.87 23.27 1.58
C ASP A 497 -16.65 22.67 2.99
N PRO A 498 -16.28 21.38 3.06
CA PRO A 498 -15.93 20.71 4.32
C PRO A 498 -14.73 21.40 4.99
N ALA A 499 -14.72 21.43 6.32
CA ALA A 499 -13.58 22.01 7.05
C ALA A 499 -12.29 21.20 6.84
N VAL A 500 -12.41 19.91 6.52
CA VAL A 500 -11.29 19.01 6.21
C VAL A 500 -11.60 18.30 4.88
N PRO A 501 -11.29 18.91 3.72
CA PRO A 501 -11.66 18.36 2.41
C PRO A 501 -11.00 17.02 2.08
N ASN A 502 -9.78 16.76 2.56
CA ASN A 502 -8.98 15.55 2.27
C ASN A 502 -8.78 15.25 0.76
N GLY A 503 -8.95 16.25 -0.10
CA GLY A 503 -8.90 16.10 -1.55
C GLY A 503 -9.47 17.33 -2.25
N VAL A 504 -9.57 17.27 -3.58
CA VAL A 504 -10.34 18.26 -4.35
C VAL A 504 -11.82 17.94 -4.22
N VAL A 505 -12.61 18.90 -3.75
CA VAL A 505 -14.07 18.75 -3.71
C VAL A 505 -14.61 18.75 -5.13
N SER A 506 -15.11 17.59 -5.59
CA SER A 506 -15.58 17.39 -6.96
C SER A 506 -17.07 17.64 -7.15
N GLY A 507 -17.85 17.71 -6.05
CA GLY A 507 -19.28 17.98 -6.10
C GLY A 507 -20.01 17.74 -4.79
N PHE A 508 -21.33 17.97 -4.84
CA PHE A 508 -22.22 17.81 -3.69
C PHE A 508 -23.46 17.00 -4.05
N VAL A 509 -24.01 16.28 -3.08
CA VAL A 509 -25.32 15.62 -3.16
C VAL A 509 -26.23 16.16 -2.08
N ILE A 510 -27.45 16.53 -2.43
CA ILE A 510 -28.48 16.95 -1.47
C ILE A 510 -29.57 15.88 -1.46
N ARG A 511 -29.90 15.41 -0.25
CA ARG A 511 -31.02 14.50 -0.03
C ARG A 511 -32.10 15.16 0.81
N ARG A 512 -33.34 15.07 0.35
CA ARG A 512 -34.56 15.50 1.04
C ARG A 512 -35.35 14.28 1.48
N ASN A 513 -35.60 14.15 2.77
CA ASN A 513 -36.33 13.02 3.36
C ASN A 513 -35.79 11.64 2.89
N GLY A 514 -34.47 11.54 2.71
CA GLY A 514 -33.78 10.34 2.20
C GLY A 514 -33.66 10.24 0.68
N ALA A 515 -34.46 10.97 -0.11
CA ALA A 515 -34.39 10.96 -1.56
C ALA A 515 -33.40 11.99 -2.11
N GLU A 516 -32.61 11.62 -3.11
CA GLU A 516 -31.69 12.52 -3.80
C GLU A 516 -32.43 13.52 -4.67
N ILE A 517 -32.12 14.80 -4.51
CA ILE A 517 -32.72 15.90 -5.28
C ILE A 517 -31.68 16.73 -6.05
N PHE A 518 -30.39 16.55 -5.73
CA PHE A 518 -29.28 17.22 -6.39
C PHE A 518 -28.04 16.35 -6.33
N ASN A 519 -27.29 16.25 -7.42
CA ASN A 519 -26.03 15.53 -7.51
C ASN A 519 -25.22 16.03 -8.70
N SER A 520 -24.37 17.03 -8.47
CA SER A 520 -23.51 17.57 -9.50
C SER A 520 -22.26 18.24 -8.92
N ALA A 521 -21.43 18.77 -9.82
CA ALA A 521 -20.35 19.68 -9.47
C ALA A 521 -20.87 20.85 -8.60
N PRO A 522 -20.00 21.52 -7.84
CA PRO A 522 -20.41 22.61 -6.96
C PRO A 522 -21.17 23.67 -7.77
N PRO A 523 -22.32 24.18 -7.27
CA PRO A 523 -22.94 25.37 -7.83
C PRO A 523 -21.94 26.53 -7.87
N VAL A 524 -22.22 27.57 -8.66
CA VAL A 524 -21.36 28.77 -8.66
C VAL A 524 -21.26 29.30 -7.21
N PRO A 525 -20.06 29.35 -6.62
CA PRO A 525 -19.90 29.83 -5.26
C PRO A 525 -20.24 31.32 -5.18
N THR A 526 -20.86 31.70 -4.07
CA THR A 526 -21.22 33.08 -3.75
C THR A 526 -20.46 33.53 -2.50
N GLY A 527 -20.03 34.79 -2.48
CA GLY A 527 -19.33 35.40 -1.34
C GLY A 527 -17.91 34.88 -1.08
N SER A 528 -17.31 35.38 0.00
CA SER A 528 -16.02 34.93 0.55
C SER A 528 -16.16 34.75 2.06
N PRO A 529 -15.94 33.55 2.64
CA PRO A 529 -15.56 32.29 1.98
C PRO A 529 -16.68 31.71 1.08
N PRO A 530 -16.34 30.82 0.11
CA PRO A 530 -17.29 30.31 -0.88
C PRO A 530 -18.46 29.58 -0.22
N ARG A 531 -19.67 30.01 -0.58
CA ARG A 531 -20.94 29.38 -0.17
C ARG A 531 -21.75 28.99 -1.39
N TYR A 532 -22.45 27.88 -1.29
CA TYR A 532 -23.28 27.32 -2.34
C TYR A 532 -24.74 27.39 -1.92
N THR A 533 -25.61 27.67 -2.88
CA THR A 533 -27.06 27.72 -2.67
C THR A 533 -27.75 26.84 -3.69
N PHE A 534 -28.68 26.02 -3.21
CA PHE A 534 -29.61 25.25 -4.05
C PHE A 534 -31.04 25.57 -3.64
N SER A 535 -31.90 25.88 -4.61
CA SER A 535 -33.31 26.19 -4.37
C SER A 535 -34.18 24.96 -4.64
N ASP A 536 -34.73 24.37 -3.58
CA ASP A 536 -35.72 23.30 -3.70
C ASP A 536 -37.12 23.90 -3.81
N ARG A 537 -37.84 23.56 -4.87
CA ARG A 537 -39.13 24.17 -5.27
C ARG A 537 -40.22 23.12 -5.40
N MET A 538 -41.47 23.59 -5.53
CA MET A 538 -42.66 22.74 -5.64
C MET A 538 -42.89 21.88 -4.39
N LEU A 539 -42.58 22.44 -3.21
CA LEU A 539 -42.83 21.81 -1.92
C LEU A 539 -44.28 21.97 -1.49
N GLU A 540 -44.72 21.12 -0.56
CA GLU A 540 -46.01 21.26 0.11
C GLU A 540 -46.01 22.39 1.16
N PRO A 541 -47.07 23.22 1.21
CA PRO A 541 -47.25 24.23 2.24
C PRO A 541 -47.21 23.67 3.66
N TYR A 542 -46.70 24.46 4.61
CA TYR A 542 -46.66 24.13 6.03
C TYR A 542 -46.15 22.71 6.38
N THR A 543 -45.21 22.19 5.59
CA THR A 543 -44.72 20.81 5.70
C THR A 543 -43.25 20.79 6.09
N SER A 544 -42.89 19.91 7.03
CA SER A 544 -41.52 19.75 7.51
C SER A 544 -40.70 18.87 6.57
N TYR A 545 -39.53 19.35 6.18
CA TYR A 545 -38.56 18.65 5.33
C TYR A 545 -37.21 18.55 6.03
N THR A 546 -36.59 17.37 5.91
CA THR A 546 -35.24 17.10 6.43
C THR A 546 -34.25 17.02 5.26
N TYR A 547 -33.14 17.75 5.37
CA TYR A 547 -32.09 17.82 4.35
C TYR A 547 -30.74 17.35 4.91
N VAL A 548 -29.97 16.69 4.03
CA VAL A 548 -28.57 16.29 4.25
C VAL A 548 -27.75 16.64 3.03
N VAL A 549 -26.55 17.19 3.25
CA VAL A 549 -25.59 17.49 2.18
C VAL A 549 -24.41 16.53 2.29
N TYR A 550 -24.04 15.89 1.19
CA TYR A 550 -22.82 15.09 1.08
C TYR A 550 -21.80 15.87 0.24
N ALA A 551 -20.57 15.98 0.74
CA ALA A 551 -19.45 16.49 -0.06
C ALA A 551 -18.66 15.31 -0.66
N LYS A 552 -18.19 15.46 -1.90
CA LYS A 552 -17.48 14.41 -2.66
C LYS A 552 -16.04 14.80 -2.98
N THR A 553 -15.14 13.83 -2.89
CA THR A 553 -13.81 13.83 -3.51
C THR A 553 -13.70 12.66 -4.48
N SER A 554 -12.56 12.49 -5.16
CA SER A 554 -12.36 11.31 -6.01
C SER A 554 -12.34 9.99 -5.21
N ALA A 555 -12.07 10.07 -3.90
CA ALA A 555 -11.89 8.91 -3.02
C ALA A 555 -13.11 8.58 -2.15
N GLY A 556 -14.19 9.36 -2.21
CA GLY A 556 -15.42 9.05 -1.48
C GLY A 556 -16.27 10.27 -1.15
N SER A 557 -17.28 10.07 -0.30
CA SER A 557 -18.20 11.11 0.14
C SER A 557 -18.53 11.02 1.62
N THR A 558 -18.86 12.16 2.23
CA THR A 558 -19.22 12.25 3.64
C THR A 558 -20.47 13.11 3.81
N ALA A 559 -21.41 12.62 4.61
CA ALA A 559 -22.65 13.30 4.94
C ALA A 559 -22.43 14.39 5.99
N SER A 560 -23.19 15.48 5.88
CA SER A 560 -23.45 16.42 6.97
C SER A 560 -24.42 15.81 8.00
N PRO A 561 -24.54 16.40 9.19
CA PRO A 561 -25.71 16.20 10.03
C PRO A 561 -27.00 16.64 9.31
N ASN A 562 -28.13 16.07 9.74
CA ASN A 562 -29.46 16.45 9.25
C ASN A 562 -29.83 17.88 9.68
N ALA A 563 -30.45 18.64 8.79
CA ALA A 563 -31.12 19.90 9.12
C ALA A 563 -32.61 19.77 8.76
N THR A 564 -33.50 20.30 9.61
CA THR A 564 -34.95 20.24 9.39
C THR A 564 -35.53 21.64 9.38
N VAL A 565 -36.43 21.92 8.45
CA VAL A 565 -37.18 23.17 8.39
C VAL A 565 -38.59 22.89 7.92
N ARG A 566 -39.53 23.80 8.22
CA ARG A 566 -40.89 23.76 7.71
C ARG A 566 -41.11 24.88 6.70
N THR A 567 -41.78 24.60 5.60
CA THR A 567 -42.21 25.63 4.63
C THR A 567 -43.17 26.63 5.28
N LEU A 568 -43.30 27.82 4.67
CA LEU A 568 -44.23 28.84 5.17
C LEU A 568 -45.70 28.40 4.98
N GLU A 569 -46.61 29.08 5.67
CA GLU A 569 -48.05 28.89 5.44
C GLU A 569 -48.44 29.44 4.06
N ASP A 570 -49.47 28.85 3.46
CA ASP A 570 -50.15 29.36 2.26
C ASP A 570 -51.62 29.59 2.59
N VAL A 571 -52.36 30.34 1.79
CA VAL A 571 -53.81 30.48 2.02
C VAL A 571 -54.49 29.10 2.05
N PRO A 572 -55.48 28.88 2.95
CA PRO A 572 -56.21 27.62 2.94
C PRO A 572 -56.84 27.35 1.55
N ALA A 573 -57.07 26.09 1.22
CA ALA A 573 -57.60 25.68 -0.08
C ALA A 573 -58.50 24.45 0.07
N SER A 574 -59.22 24.12 -1.02
CA SER A 574 -60.21 23.02 -1.05
C SER A 574 -61.27 23.18 0.06
N ILE A 575 -62.17 24.14 -0.13
CA ILE A 575 -63.15 24.55 0.88
C ILE A 575 -64.55 24.24 0.39
N ASN A 576 -65.33 23.64 1.27
CA ASN A 576 -66.74 23.36 1.03
C ASN A 576 -67.63 24.52 1.47
N PRO A 577 -68.75 24.79 0.78
CA PRO A 577 -69.77 25.74 1.25
C PRO A 577 -70.30 25.37 2.64
N PRO A 578 -70.74 26.35 3.45
CA PRO A 578 -71.41 26.07 4.71
C PRO A 578 -72.78 25.41 4.44
N VAL A 579 -73.22 24.56 5.36
CA VAL A 579 -74.53 23.91 5.32
C VAL A 579 -75.49 24.68 6.22
N LEU A 580 -76.62 25.13 5.65
CA LEU A 580 -77.66 25.88 6.35
C LEU A 580 -78.86 24.97 6.57
N GLN A 581 -79.24 24.76 7.82
CA GLN A 581 -80.41 23.95 8.19
C GLN A 581 -81.42 24.78 8.99
N PRO A 582 -82.73 24.62 8.79
CA PRO A 582 -83.75 25.25 9.63
C PRO A 582 -83.56 24.88 11.10
N TYR A 583 -83.40 25.87 11.98
CA TYR A 583 -83.36 25.65 13.44
C TYR A 583 -84.73 25.92 14.07
N ASN A 584 -85.36 27.03 13.68
CA ASN A 584 -86.75 27.35 14.00
C ASN A 584 -87.31 28.33 12.94
N ARG A 585 -88.47 28.95 13.21
CA ARG A 585 -89.15 29.86 12.27
C ARG A 585 -88.35 31.12 11.95
N THR A 586 -87.44 31.56 12.81
CA THR A 586 -86.67 32.80 12.66
C THR A 586 -85.17 32.57 12.76
N SER A 587 -84.71 31.32 12.68
CA SER A 587 -83.30 31.00 12.91
C SER A 587 -82.80 29.85 12.04
N LEU A 588 -81.54 29.96 11.60
CA LEU A 588 -80.81 28.94 10.83
C LEU A 588 -79.63 28.42 11.66
N ASN A 589 -79.44 27.11 11.68
CA ASN A 589 -78.21 26.48 12.13
C ASN A 589 -77.25 26.37 10.96
N ILE A 590 -76.13 27.08 11.03
CA ILE A 590 -75.13 27.17 9.95
C ILE A 590 -73.88 26.44 10.42
N THR A 591 -73.45 25.42 9.68
CA THR A 591 -72.29 24.58 10.01
C THR A 591 -71.32 24.51 8.84
N TRP A 592 -70.02 24.31 9.11
CA TRP A 592 -69.01 24.17 8.06
C TRP A 592 -67.90 23.19 8.46
N SER A 593 -67.31 22.52 7.48
CA SER A 593 -66.12 21.68 7.69
C SER A 593 -64.84 22.51 7.68
N ALA A 594 -63.73 21.94 8.16
CA ALA A 594 -62.42 22.52 7.87
C ALA A 594 -62.12 22.42 6.35
N PRO A 595 -61.21 23.25 5.83
CA PRO A 595 -60.63 23.06 4.49
C PRO A 595 -59.89 21.72 4.44
N ASP A 596 -59.92 21.05 3.29
CA ASP A 596 -59.15 19.80 3.11
C ASP A 596 -57.64 20.09 3.05
N LEU A 597 -57.27 21.27 2.58
CA LEU A 597 -55.90 21.78 2.55
C LEU A 597 -55.80 23.04 3.41
N PRO A 598 -55.60 22.91 4.74
CA PRO A 598 -55.51 24.07 5.63
C PRO A 598 -54.27 24.94 5.36
N ASN A 599 -53.22 24.37 4.74
CA ASN A 599 -51.97 25.03 4.36
C ASN A 599 -51.31 25.86 5.47
N GLY A 600 -51.59 25.53 6.75
CA GLY A 600 -51.16 26.31 7.90
C GLY A 600 -52.03 26.03 9.13
N LEU A 601 -51.79 26.77 10.22
CA LEU A 601 -52.67 26.73 11.39
C LEU A 601 -53.85 27.69 11.20
N LEU A 602 -55.06 27.14 11.24
CA LEU A 602 -56.30 27.95 11.20
C LEU A 602 -56.45 28.75 12.49
N VAL A 603 -56.53 30.07 12.36
CA VAL A 603 -56.60 31.02 13.49
C VAL A 603 -58.04 31.38 13.83
N ARG A 604 -58.90 31.61 12.82
CA ARG A 604 -60.32 31.96 13.01
C ARG A 604 -61.15 31.70 11.74
N TYR A 605 -62.46 31.73 11.92
CA TYR A 605 -63.47 31.72 10.86
C TYR A 605 -64.34 32.98 10.98
N THR A 606 -64.73 33.56 9.84
CA THR A 606 -65.77 34.61 9.79
C THR A 606 -66.94 34.14 8.93
N LEU A 607 -68.17 34.41 9.35
CA LEU A 607 -69.38 34.01 8.64
C LEU A 607 -70.14 35.25 8.18
N ASP A 608 -70.34 35.37 6.87
CA ASP A 608 -71.16 36.42 6.26
C ASP A 608 -72.51 35.84 5.85
N LEU A 609 -73.58 36.53 6.20
CA LEU A 609 -74.96 36.18 5.84
C LEU A 609 -75.58 37.31 5.01
N TYR A 610 -76.27 36.94 3.92
CA TYR A 610 -76.98 37.89 3.07
C TYR A 610 -78.29 37.30 2.53
N VAL A 611 -79.23 38.18 2.19
CA VAL A 611 -80.50 37.81 1.56
C VAL A 611 -80.27 37.64 0.06
N GLY A 612 -80.80 36.57 -0.54
CA GLY A 612 -80.47 36.15 -1.91
C GLY A 612 -80.67 37.19 -3.02
N SER A 613 -81.39 38.28 -2.77
CA SER A 613 -81.73 39.34 -3.74
C SER A 613 -81.17 40.73 -3.45
N SER A 614 -80.58 41.00 -2.27
CA SER A 614 -80.24 42.37 -1.84
C SER A 614 -78.77 42.75 -1.97
N GLY A 615 -77.87 41.80 -2.24
CA GLY A 615 -76.42 42.02 -2.38
C GLY A 615 -75.69 42.50 -1.11
N ALA A 616 -76.41 42.91 -0.06
CA ALA A 616 -75.85 43.37 1.20
C ALA A 616 -75.56 42.18 2.13
N SER A 617 -74.29 42.00 2.50
CA SER A 617 -73.82 40.99 3.45
C SER A 617 -73.42 41.59 4.79
N ALA A 618 -73.75 40.89 5.88
CA ALA A 618 -73.29 41.21 7.22
C ALA A 618 -72.46 40.06 7.79
N THR A 619 -71.30 40.37 8.38
CA THR A 619 -70.53 39.41 9.16
C THR A 619 -71.25 39.15 10.49
N ILE A 620 -71.81 37.95 10.64
CA ILE A 620 -72.63 37.56 11.79
C ILE A 620 -71.85 36.74 12.83
N TYR A 621 -70.67 36.23 12.47
CA TYR A 621 -69.82 35.46 13.38
C TYR A 621 -68.34 35.69 13.09
N SER A 622 -67.53 35.71 14.15
CA SER A 622 -66.07 35.66 14.11
C SER A 622 -65.55 34.86 15.30
N GLY A 623 -64.83 33.77 15.06
CA GLY A 623 -64.29 32.92 16.13
C GLY A 623 -63.79 31.58 15.63
N THR A 624 -63.59 30.61 16.53
CA THR A 624 -62.96 29.32 16.22
C THR A 624 -63.94 28.14 16.17
N ARG A 625 -65.23 28.38 16.40
CA ARG A 625 -66.26 27.34 16.29
C ARG A 625 -66.58 27.10 14.81
N ARG A 626 -67.03 25.88 14.50
CA ARG A 626 -67.42 25.44 13.15
C ARG A 626 -68.93 25.45 12.90
N TRP A 627 -69.64 26.17 13.76
CA TRP A 627 -71.08 26.31 13.70
C TRP A 627 -71.52 27.65 14.31
N PHE A 628 -72.66 28.15 13.85
CA PHE A 628 -73.30 29.35 14.38
C PHE A 628 -74.82 29.30 14.17
N ILE A 629 -75.60 29.74 15.16
CA ILE A 629 -77.05 29.87 15.03
C ILE A 629 -77.38 31.33 14.74
N ALA A 630 -77.82 31.61 13.51
CA ALA A 630 -78.25 32.94 13.09
C ALA A 630 -79.72 33.14 13.48
N ASN A 631 -80.00 34.13 14.34
CA ASN A 631 -81.34 34.42 14.88
C ASN A 631 -81.93 35.70 14.25
N GLY A 632 -83.25 35.89 14.37
CA GLY A 632 -83.93 37.12 13.94
C GLY A 632 -84.14 37.21 12.42
N LEU A 633 -84.19 36.07 11.73
CA LEU A 633 -84.40 35.96 10.29
C LEU A 633 -85.89 35.93 9.93
N SER A 634 -86.22 36.42 8.74
CA SER A 634 -87.59 36.35 8.20
C SER A 634 -87.92 34.93 7.74
N THR A 635 -89.11 34.44 8.09
CA THR A 635 -89.61 33.11 7.67
C THR A 635 -89.63 32.98 6.15
N GLU A 636 -89.29 31.81 5.62
CA GLU A 636 -89.40 31.46 4.18
C GLU A 636 -88.54 32.30 3.22
N ILE A 637 -87.66 33.16 3.74
CA ILE A 637 -86.68 33.89 2.94
C ILE A 637 -85.41 33.06 2.79
N THR A 638 -84.91 32.91 1.56
CA THR A 638 -83.64 32.26 1.28
C THR A 638 -82.47 33.17 1.66
N TYR A 639 -81.68 32.69 2.60
CA TYR A 639 -80.41 33.30 2.97
C TYR A 639 -79.25 32.54 2.34
N LEU A 640 -78.21 33.29 1.99
CA LEU A 640 -76.94 32.76 1.53
C LEU A 640 -75.89 33.06 2.60
N ALA A 641 -75.05 32.08 2.90
CA ALA A 641 -73.93 32.26 3.82
C ALA A 641 -72.60 31.86 3.19
N ARG A 642 -71.56 32.63 3.46
CA ARG A 642 -70.17 32.31 3.10
C ARG A 642 -69.33 32.27 4.38
N VAL A 643 -68.44 31.30 4.46
CA VAL A 643 -67.46 31.24 5.56
C VAL A 643 -66.07 31.53 5.01
N THR A 644 -65.35 32.43 5.68
CA THR A 644 -63.96 32.75 5.40
C THR A 644 -63.06 32.10 6.44
N PHE A 645 -62.04 31.40 5.96
CA PHE A 645 -61.05 30.67 6.75
C PHE A 645 -59.77 31.48 6.80
N TRP A 646 -59.22 31.70 8.00
CA TRP A 646 -58.03 32.53 8.20
C TRP A 646 -56.87 31.71 8.75
N ASN A 647 -55.68 31.90 8.18
CA ASN A 647 -54.40 31.52 8.78
C ASN A 647 -53.43 32.71 8.76
N SER A 648 -52.15 32.49 9.05
CA SER A 648 -51.17 33.59 9.09
C SER A 648 -50.76 34.11 7.71
N ALA A 649 -50.93 33.30 6.66
CA ALA A 649 -50.63 33.69 5.27
C ALA A 649 -51.77 34.48 4.62
N GLY A 650 -53.01 34.28 5.04
CA GLY A 650 -54.14 35.04 4.56
C GLY A 650 -55.48 34.35 4.81
N SER A 651 -56.43 34.61 3.92
CA SER A 651 -57.77 34.06 4.06
C SER A 651 -58.40 33.71 2.73
N VAL A 652 -59.43 32.90 2.80
CA VAL A 652 -60.12 32.37 1.63
C VAL A 652 -61.58 32.14 2.00
N THR A 653 -62.48 32.54 1.11
CA THR A 653 -63.93 32.51 1.35
C THR A 653 -64.56 31.39 0.53
N SER A 654 -65.40 30.59 1.17
CA SER A 654 -66.14 29.52 0.51
C SER A 654 -67.12 30.05 -0.54
N ALA A 655 -67.53 29.20 -1.48
CA ALA A 655 -68.77 29.42 -2.21
C ALA A 655 -69.97 29.49 -1.24
N PRO A 656 -71.07 30.18 -1.61
CA PRO A 656 -72.20 30.35 -0.71
C PRO A 656 -73.01 29.06 -0.55
N GLY A 657 -73.37 28.75 0.69
CA GLY A 657 -74.43 27.80 1.01
C GLY A 657 -75.78 28.52 1.10
N ALA A 658 -76.87 27.81 0.80
CA ALA A 658 -78.23 28.37 0.81
C ALA A 658 -79.15 27.63 1.79
N GLY A 659 -80.07 28.36 2.43
CA GLY A 659 -81.11 27.79 3.28
C GLY A 659 -82.14 28.83 3.74
N SER A 660 -83.32 28.35 4.16
CA SER A 660 -84.45 29.20 4.58
C SER A 660 -84.99 28.73 5.95
N PRO A 661 -85.38 29.63 6.86
CA PRO A 661 -86.06 29.26 8.11
C PRO A 661 -87.38 28.54 7.84
N ALA A 662 -87.84 27.73 8.80
CA ALA A 662 -89.02 26.87 8.62
C ALA A 662 -90.31 27.67 8.35
N ALA A 663 -91.18 27.12 7.48
CA ALA A 663 -92.46 27.69 7.08
C ALA A 663 -93.50 27.76 8.21
N ARG A 664 -94.51 28.64 8.07
CA ARG A 664 -95.64 28.69 9.01
C ARG A 664 -96.61 27.52 8.78
N SER A 665 -96.43 26.40 9.49
CA SER A 665 -97.52 25.70 10.21
C SER A 665 -97.06 24.39 10.89
N ASN A 666 -97.57 24.22 12.11
CA ASN A 666 -97.74 23.03 12.97
C ASN A 666 -96.66 21.94 13.08
N ASP A 667 -96.12 21.88 14.31
CA ASP A 667 -95.64 20.74 15.10
C ASP A 667 -94.64 19.73 14.55
N SER A 668 -93.65 19.46 15.41
CA SER A 668 -92.72 18.31 15.45
C SER A 668 -91.46 18.32 14.58
N VAL A 669 -90.47 19.16 14.95
CA VAL A 669 -89.06 18.71 14.94
C VAL A 669 -88.34 19.26 16.18
N LEU A 670 -88.68 18.71 17.35
CA LEU A 670 -87.77 18.69 18.50
C LEU A 670 -86.79 17.53 18.28
N LEU A 671 -85.67 17.78 17.60
CA LEU A 671 -84.52 16.89 17.71
C LEU A 671 -83.59 17.44 18.79
N ARG A 672 -83.79 16.92 20.01
CA ARG A 672 -82.79 16.98 21.08
C ARG A 672 -81.52 16.26 20.62
N PRO A 673 -80.32 16.76 20.94
CA PRO A 673 -79.09 16.05 20.60
C PRO A 673 -78.94 14.86 21.56
N THR A 674 -79.15 13.64 21.07
CA THR A 674 -78.63 12.43 21.73
C THR A 674 -77.66 11.73 20.79
N THR A 675 -76.44 11.63 21.28
CA THR A 675 -75.43 10.60 21.01
C THR A 675 -75.91 9.39 20.21
N LEU A 676 -75.46 9.24 18.96
CA LEU A 676 -75.14 7.95 18.34
C LEU A 676 -74.38 8.19 17.01
N TRP A 677 -73.05 8.14 17.06
CA TRP A 677 -72.22 7.73 15.91
C TRP A 677 -71.27 6.67 16.45
N LEU A 678 -71.68 5.41 16.33
CA LEU A 678 -70.87 4.20 16.52
C LEU A 678 -71.30 3.21 15.43
N LEU A 679 -70.30 2.58 14.79
CA LEU A 679 -70.29 1.66 13.61
C LEU A 679 -70.06 2.40 12.27
N ALA A 680 -68.83 2.66 11.77
CA ALA A 680 -67.67 1.79 11.41
C ALA A 680 -67.94 0.93 10.12
N PRO A 681 -66.97 0.68 9.20
CA PRO A 681 -65.58 0.33 9.52
C PRO A 681 -64.44 0.84 8.59
N LEU A 682 -63.23 0.82 9.17
CA LEU A 682 -61.91 0.44 8.60
C LEU A 682 -61.24 1.23 7.46
N LEU A 683 -59.90 1.32 7.60
CA LEU A 683 -58.84 1.90 6.76
C LEU A 683 -58.56 3.38 7.11
N CYS A 684 -57.42 3.79 7.66
CA CYS A 684 -56.12 3.19 7.94
C CYS A 684 -55.48 4.00 9.07
N PHE A 685 -54.71 3.37 9.95
CA PHE A 685 -53.75 4.06 10.82
C PHE A 685 -52.40 3.33 10.76
N SER A 686 -51.33 4.12 10.86
CA SER A 686 -49.95 3.76 11.29
C SER A 686 -49.15 2.78 10.40
N VAL A 687 -48.04 3.16 9.76
CA VAL A 687 -46.74 3.69 10.25
C VAL A 687 -45.82 2.58 10.81
N LEU A 688 -44.83 2.21 9.98
CA LEU A 688 -43.38 2.09 10.27
C LEU A 688 -42.91 1.42 11.59
N LEU A 689 -42.19 0.29 11.48
CA LEU A 689 -40.71 0.13 11.70
C LEU A 689 -40.31 -1.25 12.24
N ALA A 690 -39.16 -1.74 11.74
CA ALA A 690 -38.32 -2.84 12.26
C ALA A 690 -38.91 -4.27 12.21
N GLY A 691 -38.17 -5.34 11.89
CA GLY A 691 -36.74 -5.49 11.64
C GLY A 691 -36.37 -6.98 11.76
N CYS A 692 -36.13 -7.61 10.62
CA CYS A 692 -34.93 -8.40 10.34
C CYS A 692 -34.48 -8.00 8.93
#